data_AF-A0A8T4VMS7-F1
#
_entry.id   AF-A0A8T4VMS7-F1
#
_cell.length_a   1.000
_cell.length_b   1.000
_cell.length_c   1.000
_cell.angle_alpha   90.00
_cell.angle_beta   90.00
_cell.angle_gamma   90.00
#
_symmetry.space_group_name_H-M   'P 1'
#
loop_
_entity.id
_entity.type
_entity.pdbx_description
1 polymer ?
#
loop_
_entity_poly.entity_id
_entity_poly.type
_entity_poly.pdbx_seq_one_letter_code
_entity_poly.pdbx_strand_id
1 'polypeptide(L)'
;MVLDDLGKSLKGTIEKIATAVTIDKKLIKEVVRDIQRALLQSDVNVKLVLNLSKKIEKRALEEKPPAGMSGREHVIRIVYDELVKILGDARELPVKKQVIMLTGLYGQGKCVHGDSIIPLASGEVDSAKSIYDHFASTLEEKSVGDGTIIDLENETIKVPSFNHDTLKIENKKVTHAWKLKGKQLYEIFIDAGNDYSVKVTPEHPFFILRNGMVIQARADQLQTDDYVAVPREYKTEPKEEQVDLLPFIRQNNIDIFLDKDIAKQIISSKYNTIKNAVSHLNHSRNYNKCTLAFKKGKIPLCLLDDSECPEYSLKLQSFRTMKSVIFPRYLTNDLAEFLGYIIGDGHITNGTVEISNADEELIKQITKISQKLFGINPTITKDKRSKAKRILLSSKTLAGLIHTIFNIPYGRKGRSLSLPNNLLLTSDEVLRHFIRAYVDCDGYVTKNYRNIAISSESKTLLNQINLLLRRYHIFSTLSKKQVNGVHYSKLCIEGRYAESFSRQIGSRLSRKKNRLTSFTQMGKKQGCEKHDMIPIGSALKEVRESLGHSIGNIQQKAVNSYGIYEKKGQISRESLSNLSTFYETYPQGNFLTMLKQIKLGKNPHDTFNNGVVNALVSYFDQQGLIKNTQASIQLTSMGRKQLRQRVEYQKTASKNTLESIHNLSISDVCWIKVRDIKTIDSPEYVYDFTVEDNHSFIADGIVVHNTTSAGKLATYFKKKGLRPSVVAGDVHRPAAYDQLKQIAEQVEVPFYGDKKEKSAVKVVKTGVEKFKRSADVIIVDTSGRHKLEDDLIQEMKDIFHATNPDEKLLVMDAAVGQQAGSQAKAFNDAVDITGIILTKLDGTAKGGGALSAASEVDAPIVFIGTGEHATDFERFDPARFISRLLGMGDIKTLLEKAEESMKGKDAEKTARRMMSGKFTLHDMYEQMDMLSGMGPLNKISELLPGGFSKKMKDVDMDDTQDRLQRFRIIMDSMTEEEMENPNIVRAARVRRIARGAGVDNKDVKQLLKYYNMTKKMMKGFSSNRKMRKNLMKQLQFGK
;
A
#
# COMPACT_ATOMS: atom_id res chain seq x y z
N MET A 1 -0.30 -15.96 -14.16
CA MET A 1 1.10 -15.71 -13.73
C MET A 1 1.87 -15.06 -14.87
N VAL A 2 2.98 -14.41 -14.53
CA VAL A 2 4.04 -13.77 -15.34
C VAL A 2 4.41 -14.56 -16.59
N LEU A 3 4.32 -15.89 -16.52
CA LEU A 3 4.73 -16.80 -17.58
C LEU A 3 3.55 -17.41 -18.36
N ASP A 4 2.33 -16.90 -18.20
CA ASP A 4 1.15 -17.53 -18.80
C ASP A 4 1.23 -17.56 -20.32
N ASP A 5 1.82 -16.56 -20.98
CA ASP A 5 1.88 -16.52 -22.44
C ASP A 5 3.02 -17.38 -23.02
N LEU A 6 4.18 -17.42 -22.35
CA LEU A 6 5.24 -18.39 -22.65
C LEU A 6 4.76 -19.82 -22.38
N GLY A 7 4.09 -20.02 -21.24
CA GLY A 7 3.49 -21.29 -20.83
C GLY A 7 2.41 -21.76 -21.78
N LYS A 8 1.48 -20.90 -22.21
CA LYS A 8 0.47 -21.22 -23.23
C LYS A 8 1.11 -21.61 -24.56
N SER A 9 2.15 -20.89 -25.00
CA SER A 9 2.83 -21.16 -26.27
C SER A 9 3.60 -22.48 -26.23
N LEU A 10 4.34 -22.74 -25.15
CA LEU A 10 5.06 -24.00 -24.95
C LEU A 10 4.08 -25.17 -24.74
N LYS A 11 3.01 -24.98 -23.97
CA LYS A 11 1.95 -25.97 -23.77
C LYS A 11 1.26 -26.33 -25.09
N GLY A 12 0.89 -25.33 -25.91
CA GLY A 12 0.32 -25.57 -27.23
C GLY A 12 1.27 -26.34 -28.15
N THR A 13 2.58 -26.08 -28.03
CA THR A 13 3.59 -26.82 -28.78
C THR A 13 3.71 -28.28 -28.31
N ILE A 14 3.64 -28.54 -27.00
CA ILE A 14 3.65 -29.90 -26.43
C ILE A 14 2.35 -30.65 -26.76
N GLU A 15 1.20 -29.98 -26.74
CA GLU A 15 -0.09 -30.55 -27.12
C GLU A 15 -0.10 -31.01 -28.58
N LYS A 16 0.53 -30.25 -29.49
CA LYS A 16 0.75 -30.68 -30.90
C LYS A 16 1.54 -31.99 -30.97
N ILE A 17 2.58 -32.16 -30.16
CA ILE A 17 3.39 -33.40 -30.10
C ILE A 17 2.57 -34.56 -29.52
N ALA A 18 1.79 -34.30 -28.47
CA ALA A 18 0.99 -35.31 -27.78
C ALA A 18 -0.15 -35.86 -28.67
N THR A 19 -0.74 -35.00 -29.50
CA THR A 19 -1.89 -35.32 -30.37
C THR A 19 -1.51 -35.85 -31.75
N ALA A 20 -0.27 -35.64 -32.21
CA ALA A 20 0.18 -36.07 -33.54
C ALA A 20 0.16 -37.58 -33.72
N VAL A 21 -0.37 -38.09 -34.84
CA VAL A 21 -0.51 -39.54 -35.10
C VAL A 21 0.85 -40.23 -35.26
N THR A 22 1.80 -39.60 -35.95
CA THR A 22 3.19 -40.07 -36.11
C THR A 22 4.16 -38.91 -35.89
N ILE A 23 5.36 -39.20 -35.36
CA ILE A 23 6.43 -38.22 -35.18
C ILE A 23 7.33 -38.32 -36.41
N ASP A 24 7.20 -37.38 -37.34
CA ASP A 24 8.06 -37.29 -38.52
C ASP A 24 9.04 -36.11 -38.42
N LYS A 25 10.04 -36.09 -39.30
CA LYS A 25 11.07 -35.03 -39.33
C LYS A 25 10.47 -33.64 -39.58
N LYS A 26 9.32 -33.56 -40.25
CA LYS A 26 8.61 -32.30 -40.54
C LYS A 26 7.98 -31.72 -39.28
N LEU A 27 7.28 -32.54 -38.50
CA LEU A 27 6.67 -32.17 -37.22
C LEU A 27 7.73 -31.74 -36.20
N ILE A 28 8.85 -32.46 -36.10
CA ILE A 28 9.96 -32.09 -35.20
C ILE A 28 10.48 -30.69 -35.53
N LYS A 29 10.69 -30.39 -36.82
CA LYS A 29 11.14 -29.06 -37.26
C LYS A 29 10.12 -27.96 -37.00
N GLU A 30 8.82 -28.25 -37.13
CA GLU A 30 7.75 -27.29 -36.82
C GLU A 30 7.71 -26.98 -35.31
N VAL A 31 7.75 -28.02 -34.48
CA VAL A 31 7.80 -27.93 -33.02
C VAL A 31 9.00 -27.12 -32.54
N VAL A 32 10.19 -27.39 -33.09
CA VAL A 32 11.40 -26.65 -32.73
C VAL A 32 11.29 -25.17 -33.11
N ARG A 33 10.67 -24.84 -34.25
CA ARG A 33 10.41 -23.44 -34.66
C ARG A 33 9.40 -22.74 -33.76
N ASP A 34 8.36 -23.45 -33.31
CA ASP A 34 7.36 -22.90 -32.40
C ASP A 34 7.97 -22.62 -31.01
N ILE A 35 8.81 -23.54 -30.49
CA ILE A 35 9.61 -23.31 -29.27
C ILE A 35 10.55 -22.11 -29.45
N GLN A 36 11.24 -22.03 -30.60
CA GLN A 36 12.15 -20.93 -30.90
C GLN A 36 11.41 -19.58 -30.91
N ARG A 37 10.23 -19.50 -31.54
CA ARG A 37 9.39 -18.29 -31.54
C ARG A 37 8.93 -17.93 -30.14
N ALA A 38 8.46 -18.89 -29.37
CA ALA A 38 7.98 -18.67 -28.01
C ALA A 38 9.08 -18.07 -27.12
N LEU A 39 10.29 -18.64 -27.16
CA LEU A 39 11.43 -18.15 -26.37
C LEU A 39 11.92 -16.76 -26.82
N LEU A 40 11.93 -16.49 -28.13
CA LEU A 40 12.29 -15.16 -28.65
C LEU A 40 11.26 -14.10 -28.28
N GLN A 41 9.96 -14.42 -28.32
CA GLN A 41 8.88 -13.51 -27.89
C GLN A 41 8.95 -13.19 -26.40
N SER A 42 9.54 -14.09 -25.60
CA SER A 42 9.79 -13.92 -24.18
C SER A 42 11.11 -13.20 -23.86
N ASP A 43 11.77 -12.60 -24.86
CA ASP A 43 13.01 -11.82 -24.70
C ASP A 43 14.22 -12.64 -24.20
N VAL A 44 14.26 -13.95 -24.51
CA VAL A 44 15.44 -14.81 -24.29
C VAL A 44 16.55 -14.46 -25.28
N ASN A 45 17.82 -14.56 -24.85
CA ASN A 45 18.98 -14.31 -25.70
C ASN A 45 18.97 -15.17 -26.97
N VAL A 46 19.10 -14.53 -28.14
CA VAL A 46 19.02 -15.17 -29.46
C VAL A 46 20.00 -16.34 -29.62
N LYS A 47 21.23 -16.19 -29.14
CA LYS A 47 22.27 -17.23 -29.23
C LYS A 47 21.87 -18.47 -28.41
N LEU A 48 21.30 -18.25 -27.23
CA LEU A 48 20.80 -19.31 -26.37
C LEU A 48 19.65 -20.07 -27.03
N VAL A 49 18.67 -19.35 -27.58
CA VAL A 49 17.53 -19.97 -28.27
C VAL A 49 18.00 -20.81 -29.46
N LEU A 50 18.90 -20.29 -30.30
CA LEU A 50 19.43 -21.02 -31.46
C LEU A 50 20.18 -22.29 -31.05
N ASN A 51 20.97 -22.23 -29.97
CA ASN A 51 21.69 -23.39 -29.46
C ASN A 51 20.73 -24.45 -28.89
N LEU A 52 19.73 -24.03 -28.12
CA LEU A 52 18.68 -24.90 -27.59
C LEU A 52 17.91 -25.61 -28.71
N SER A 53 17.42 -24.85 -29.69
CA SER A 53 16.65 -25.37 -30.82
C SER A 53 17.44 -26.43 -31.59
N LYS A 54 18.73 -26.20 -31.85
CA LYS A 54 19.62 -27.18 -32.50
C LYS A 54 19.80 -28.45 -31.67
N LYS A 55 19.96 -28.32 -30.34
CA LYS A 55 20.09 -29.48 -29.44
C LYS A 55 18.82 -30.31 -29.40
N ILE A 56 17.65 -29.66 -29.27
CA ILE A 56 16.35 -30.34 -29.29
C ILE A 56 16.14 -31.04 -30.64
N GLU A 57 16.39 -30.37 -31.77
CA GLU A 57 16.22 -30.96 -33.11
C GLU A 57 17.13 -32.18 -33.30
N LYS A 58 18.41 -32.07 -32.93
CA LYS A 58 19.38 -33.17 -33.04
C LYS A 58 18.95 -34.37 -32.19
N ARG A 59 18.68 -34.14 -30.89
CA ARG A 59 18.30 -35.19 -29.95
C ARG A 59 16.99 -35.86 -30.37
N ALA A 60 16.00 -35.10 -30.81
CA ALA A 60 14.71 -35.64 -31.25
C ALA A 60 14.78 -36.48 -32.54
N LEU A 61 15.79 -36.27 -33.39
CA LEU A 61 15.99 -37.01 -34.64
C LEU A 61 16.93 -38.21 -34.50
N GLU A 62 17.92 -38.13 -33.61
CA GLU A 62 19.00 -39.12 -33.49
C GLU A 62 18.84 -40.07 -32.29
N GLU A 63 18.21 -39.63 -31.18
CA GLU A 63 18.01 -40.48 -30.00
C GLU A 63 16.85 -41.46 -30.22
N LYS A 64 17.11 -42.75 -29.95
CA LYS A 64 16.05 -43.76 -29.94
C LYS A 64 15.30 -43.73 -28.60
N PRO A 65 13.96 -43.90 -28.61
CA PRO A 65 13.18 -43.93 -27.38
C PRO A 65 13.60 -45.10 -26.49
N PRO A 66 13.72 -44.91 -25.16
CA PRO A 66 13.99 -45.98 -24.21
C PRO A 66 12.91 -47.07 -24.25
N ALA A 67 13.27 -48.30 -23.86
CA ALA A 67 12.34 -49.42 -23.81
C ALA A 67 11.12 -49.11 -22.94
N GLY A 68 9.92 -49.21 -23.51
CA GLY A 68 8.65 -48.90 -22.83
C GLY A 68 8.15 -47.46 -22.95
N MET A 69 8.86 -46.58 -23.68
CA MET A 69 8.45 -45.19 -23.93
C MET A 69 8.07 -44.99 -25.41
N SER A 70 6.98 -44.30 -25.67
CA SER A 70 6.58 -43.94 -27.04
C SER A 70 7.50 -42.84 -27.62
N GLY A 71 7.62 -42.78 -28.95
CA GLY A 71 8.37 -41.70 -29.60
C GLY A 71 7.86 -40.29 -29.24
N ARG A 72 6.57 -40.14 -28.95
CA ARG A 72 5.96 -38.86 -28.52
C ARG A 72 6.44 -38.45 -27.13
N GLU A 73 6.38 -39.37 -26.17
CA GLU A 73 6.84 -39.14 -24.79
C GLU A 73 8.34 -38.84 -24.76
N HIS A 74 9.12 -39.49 -25.63
CA HIS A 74 10.55 -39.26 -25.74
C HIS A 74 10.89 -37.84 -26.21
N VAL A 75 10.20 -37.32 -27.23
CA VAL A 75 10.41 -35.94 -27.70
C VAL A 75 9.97 -34.91 -26.65
N ILE A 76 8.84 -35.13 -25.97
CA ILE A 76 8.39 -34.26 -24.88
C ILE A 76 9.42 -34.23 -23.75
N ARG A 77 10.00 -35.39 -23.39
CA ARG A 77 11.07 -35.48 -22.40
C ARG A 77 12.32 -34.71 -22.84
N ILE A 78 12.74 -34.83 -24.10
CA ILE A 78 13.91 -34.10 -24.63
C ILE A 78 13.71 -32.58 -24.49
N VAL A 79 12.52 -32.07 -24.85
CA VAL A 79 12.18 -30.64 -24.71
C VAL A 79 12.20 -30.23 -23.24
N TYR A 80 11.59 -31.01 -22.35
CA TYR A 80 11.62 -30.76 -20.91
C TYR A 80 13.04 -30.72 -20.35
N ASP A 81 13.85 -31.74 -20.65
CA ASP A 81 15.22 -31.88 -20.14
C ASP A 81 16.09 -30.69 -20.56
N GLU A 82 16.00 -30.26 -21.82
CA GLU A 82 16.82 -29.15 -22.31
C GLU A 82 16.37 -27.79 -21.75
N LEU A 83 15.06 -27.60 -21.50
CA LEU A 83 14.55 -26.40 -20.81
C LEU A 83 14.98 -26.35 -19.35
N VAL A 84 14.96 -27.49 -18.64
CA VAL A 84 15.44 -27.59 -17.25
C VAL A 84 16.94 -27.33 -17.18
N LYS A 85 17.74 -27.91 -18.09
CA LYS A 85 19.19 -27.69 -18.13
C LYS A 85 19.60 -26.23 -18.31
N ILE A 86 18.83 -25.43 -19.06
CA ILE A 86 19.13 -24.01 -19.23
C ILE A 86 18.92 -23.21 -17.94
N LEU A 87 17.99 -23.63 -17.09
CA LEU A 87 17.73 -23.00 -15.79
C LEU A 87 18.72 -23.44 -14.69
N GLY A 88 19.54 -24.45 -14.98
CA GLY A 88 20.49 -25.05 -14.04
C GLY A 88 19.87 -26.09 -13.11
N ASP A 89 20.67 -26.61 -12.18
CA ASP A 89 20.21 -27.56 -11.17
C ASP A 89 19.57 -26.85 -9.97
N ALA A 90 18.61 -27.53 -9.32
CA ALA A 90 18.01 -27.02 -8.09
C ALA A 90 19.07 -26.98 -6.98
N ARG A 91 19.41 -25.78 -6.50
CA ARG A 91 20.37 -25.58 -5.40
C ARG A 91 19.65 -25.13 -4.13
N GLU A 92 20.05 -25.68 -2.99
CA GLU A 92 19.71 -25.14 -1.68
C GLU A 92 20.89 -24.35 -1.13
N LEU A 93 20.61 -23.21 -0.50
CA LEU A 93 21.60 -22.61 0.39
C LEU A 93 21.73 -23.47 1.64
N PRO A 94 22.94 -23.80 2.06
CA PRO A 94 23.14 -24.64 3.23
C PRO A 94 22.63 -23.92 4.48
N VAL A 95 21.82 -24.58 5.32
CA VAL A 95 21.33 -24.03 6.60
C VAL A 95 22.43 -24.19 7.65
N LYS A 96 23.56 -23.52 7.42
CA LYS A 96 24.77 -23.54 8.26
C LYS A 96 25.21 -22.13 8.60
N LYS A 97 26.22 -22.03 9.46
CA LYS A 97 26.90 -20.75 9.67
C LYS A 97 27.59 -20.29 8.39
N GLN A 98 27.25 -19.10 7.89
CA GLN A 98 27.77 -18.61 6.62
C GLN A 98 27.67 -17.09 6.48
N VAL A 99 28.51 -16.55 5.60
CA VAL A 99 28.45 -15.16 5.13
C VAL A 99 27.91 -15.15 3.70
N ILE A 100 26.86 -14.36 3.47
CA ILE A 100 26.18 -14.23 2.18
C ILE A 100 26.37 -12.79 1.69
N MET A 101 26.92 -12.61 0.50
CA MET A 101 27.05 -11.31 -0.16
C MET A 101 25.94 -11.16 -1.21
N LEU A 102 25.13 -10.12 -1.09
CA LEU A 102 24.13 -9.72 -2.09
C LEU A 102 24.73 -8.67 -3.01
N THR A 103 24.65 -8.90 -4.31
CA THR A 103 25.11 -7.97 -5.36
C THR A 103 23.96 -7.75 -6.35
N GLY A 104 23.73 -6.53 -6.85
CA GLY A 104 22.70 -6.32 -7.86
C GLY A 104 22.19 -4.88 -8.00
N LEU A 105 21.47 -4.60 -9.09
CA LEU A 105 20.86 -3.30 -9.38
C LEU A 105 19.62 -3.07 -8.51
N TYR A 106 19.79 -2.49 -7.32
CA TYR A 106 18.67 -2.05 -6.49
C TYR A 106 18.27 -0.59 -6.79
N GLY A 107 16.97 -0.37 -7.02
CA GLY A 107 16.33 0.91 -6.67
C GLY A 107 16.58 2.11 -7.60
N GLN A 108 16.92 1.92 -8.88
CA GLN A 108 17.10 3.04 -9.80
C GLN A 108 15.82 3.32 -10.60
N GLY A 109 15.00 4.26 -10.13
CA GLY A 109 13.97 4.89 -10.98
C GLY A 109 12.56 4.98 -10.41
N LYS A 110 12.34 5.14 -9.11
CA LYS A 110 11.01 5.45 -8.55
C LYS A 110 10.95 6.95 -8.27
N CYS A 111 10.64 7.74 -9.28
CA CYS A 111 10.71 9.20 -9.17
C CYS A 111 9.45 9.85 -9.71
N VAL A 112 9.21 11.07 -9.26
CA VAL A 112 8.17 11.97 -9.75
C VAL A 112 8.80 13.08 -10.59
N HIS A 113 7.99 13.72 -11.41
CA HIS A 113 8.43 14.90 -12.16
C HIS A 113 8.72 16.09 -11.22
N GLY A 114 9.64 16.99 -11.59
CA GLY A 114 10.00 18.14 -10.75
C GLY A 114 8.84 19.08 -10.41
N ASP A 115 7.90 19.25 -11.34
CA ASP A 115 6.67 20.05 -11.13
C ASP A 115 5.61 19.36 -10.26
N SER A 116 5.82 18.10 -9.86
CA SER A 116 4.86 17.39 -9.02
C SER A 116 4.71 18.06 -7.68
N ILE A 117 3.46 18.31 -7.29
CA ILE A 117 3.14 19.08 -6.09
C ILE A 117 3.16 18.15 -4.88
N ILE A 118 4.01 18.49 -3.90
CA ILE A 118 4.16 17.75 -2.65
C ILE A 118 3.55 18.59 -1.53
N PRO A 119 2.50 18.08 -0.84
CA PRO A 119 2.00 18.72 0.36
C PRO A 119 2.94 18.46 1.53
N LEU A 120 3.25 19.49 2.30
CA LEU A 120 4.02 19.39 3.54
C LEU A 120 3.07 19.31 4.74
N ALA A 121 3.55 18.71 5.84
CA ALA A 121 2.78 18.64 7.08
C ALA A 121 2.49 20.03 7.70
N SER A 122 3.28 21.04 7.34
CA SER A 122 3.06 22.47 7.64
C SER A 122 1.84 23.07 6.92
N GLY A 123 1.21 22.34 6.00
CA GLY A 123 0.12 22.85 5.17
C GLY A 123 0.58 23.63 3.94
N GLU A 124 1.89 23.83 3.79
CA GLU A 124 2.49 24.37 2.57
C GLU A 124 2.41 23.36 1.41
N VAL A 125 2.51 23.89 0.19
CA VAL A 125 2.68 23.10 -1.02
C VAL A 125 3.81 23.67 -1.82
N ASP A 126 4.68 22.77 -2.25
CA ASP A 126 5.70 23.13 -3.20
C ASP A 126 5.89 22.03 -4.24
N SER A 127 6.60 22.40 -5.31
CA SER A 127 7.03 21.40 -6.29
C SER A 127 8.16 20.56 -5.72
N ALA A 128 8.27 19.30 -6.15
CA ALA A 128 9.37 18.42 -5.77
C ALA A 128 10.73 19.07 -6.03
N LYS A 129 10.86 19.79 -7.15
CA LYS A 129 12.04 20.59 -7.48
C LYS A 129 12.26 21.75 -6.51
N SER A 130 11.23 22.54 -6.19
CA SER A 130 11.35 23.67 -5.27
C SER A 130 11.84 23.22 -3.88
N ILE A 131 11.29 22.12 -3.38
CA ILE A 131 11.70 21.55 -2.08
C ILE A 131 13.17 21.16 -2.14
N TYR A 132 13.58 20.45 -3.19
CA TYR A 132 14.98 20.06 -3.38
C TYR A 132 15.89 21.30 -3.44
N ASP A 133 15.59 22.26 -4.32
CA ASP A 133 16.39 23.46 -4.56
C ASP A 133 16.49 24.35 -3.29
N HIS A 134 15.44 24.38 -2.45
CA HIS A 134 15.45 25.09 -1.17
C HIS A 134 16.55 24.55 -0.25
N PHE A 135 16.59 23.23 -0.04
CA PHE A 135 17.61 22.61 0.81
C PHE A 135 18.98 22.54 0.13
N ALA A 136 19.04 22.50 -1.20
CA ALA A 136 20.30 22.57 -1.95
C ALA A 136 21.04 23.89 -1.71
N SER A 137 20.31 24.97 -1.41
CA SER A 137 20.89 26.28 -1.14
C SER A 137 21.58 26.40 0.22
N THR A 138 21.21 25.55 1.17
CA THR A 138 21.67 25.59 2.57
C THR A 138 22.52 24.39 2.97
N LEU A 139 22.29 23.23 2.36
CA LEU A 139 22.92 21.95 2.68
C LEU A 139 23.81 21.45 1.53
N GLU A 140 24.79 20.62 1.86
CA GLU A 140 25.73 20.08 0.87
C GLU A 140 25.09 19.00 -0.01
N GLU A 141 25.11 19.21 -1.33
CA GLU A 141 24.70 18.20 -2.32
C GLU A 141 25.80 17.13 -2.47
N LYS A 142 25.44 15.86 -2.28
CA LYS A 142 26.32 14.72 -2.56
C LYS A 142 25.97 14.13 -3.92
N SER A 143 26.96 14.00 -4.81
CA SER A 143 26.75 13.34 -6.11
C SER A 143 26.62 11.83 -5.95
N VAL A 144 25.59 11.25 -6.58
CA VAL A 144 25.28 9.81 -6.53
C VAL A 144 24.89 9.34 -7.93
N GLY A 145 25.79 8.58 -8.59
CA GLY A 145 25.53 8.04 -9.93
C GLY A 145 25.22 9.14 -10.95
N ASP A 146 24.02 9.10 -11.53
CA ASP A 146 23.50 10.06 -12.50
C ASP A 146 22.71 11.23 -11.86
N GLY A 147 22.87 11.47 -10.56
CA GLY A 147 22.15 12.53 -9.84
C GLY A 147 22.85 13.09 -8.61
N THR A 148 22.11 13.86 -7.83
CA THR A 148 22.52 14.46 -6.54
C THR A 148 21.49 14.14 -5.45
N ILE A 149 21.95 14.10 -4.21
CA ILE A 149 21.11 13.87 -3.03
C ILE A 149 21.46 14.83 -1.90
N ILE A 150 20.46 15.19 -1.12
CA ILE A 150 20.58 16.00 0.09
C ILE A 150 20.10 15.18 1.29
N ASP A 151 20.92 15.20 2.34
CA ASP A 151 20.60 14.60 3.64
C ASP A 151 19.77 15.60 4.46
N LEU A 152 18.56 15.18 4.87
CA LEU A 152 17.58 15.97 5.61
C LEU A 152 17.32 15.36 7.01
N GLU A 153 18.18 14.44 7.48
CA GLU A 153 17.98 13.74 8.76
C GLU A 153 17.98 14.68 9.97
N ASN A 154 18.62 15.85 9.88
CA ASN A 154 18.61 16.88 10.93
C ASN A 154 17.52 17.94 10.74
N GLU A 155 16.85 17.96 9.58
CA GLU A 155 15.79 18.91 9.29
C GLU A 155 14.45 18.43 9.87
N THR A 156 13.49 19.35 10.01
CA THR A 156 12.17 19.05 10.60
C THR A 156 11.08 18.81 9.55
N ILE A 157 11.46 18.64 8.28
CA ILE A 157 10.50 18.46 7.19
C ILE A 157 9.72 17.14 7.34
N LYS A 158 8.40 17.25 7.29
CA LYS A 158 7.49 16.11 7.29
C LYS A 158 6.52 16.19 6.14
N VAL A 159 6.21 15.02 5.57
CA VAL A 159 5.24 14.86 4.50
C VAL A 159 4.14 13.90 4.94
N PRO A 160 2.90 14.07 4.48
CA PRO A 160 1.85 13.10 4.73
C PRO A 160 2.14 11.82 3.92
N SER A 161 2.09 10.71 4.62
CA SER A 161 2.52 9.39 4.20
C SER A 161 1.41 8.38 4.45
N PHE A 162 1.22 7.42 3.55
CA PHE A 162 0.12 6.46 3.62
C PHE A 162 0.59 5.14 4.23
N ASN A 163 -0.06 4.75 5.33
CA ASN A 163 0.11 3.43 5.92
C ASN A 163 -0.88 2.47 5.26
N HIS A 164 -0.36 1.48 4.53
CA HIS A 164 -1.16 0.53 3.77
C HIS A 164 -1.84 -0.55 4.61
N ASP A 165 -1.35 -0.80 5.84
CA ASP A 165 -1.97 -1.76 6.76
C ASP A 165 -3.22 -1.17 7.42
N THR A 166 -3.12 0.09 7.87
CA THR A 166 -4.22 0.80 8.54
C THR A 166 -5.12 1.56 7.57
N LEU A 167 -4.67 1.77 6.33
CA LEU A 167 -5.29 2.65 5.33
C LEU A 167 -5.44 4.10 5.82
N LYS A 168 -4.53 4.54 6.70
CA LYS A 168 -4.50 5.88 7.29
C LYS A 168 -3.36 6.72 6.73
N ILE A 169 -3.54 8.04 6.77
CA ILE A 169 -2.48 9.00 6.42
C ILE A 169 -1.89 9.55 7.71
N GLU A 170 -0.55 9.58 7.77
CA GLU A 170 0.26 10.00 8.92
C GLU A 170 1.39 10.91 8.46
N ASN A 171 1.76 11.91 9.25
CA ASN A 171 2.90 12.76 8.93
C ASN A 171 4.20 12.07 9.34
N LYS A 172 5.07 11.84 8.35
CA LYS A 172 6.35 11.16 8.54
C LYS A 172 7.48 12.06 8.06
N LYS A 173 8.64 11.92 8.69
CA LYS A 173 9.82 12.72 8.41
C LYS A 173 10.41 12.35 7.05
N VAL A 174 10.86 13.35 6.30
CA VAL A 174 11.69 13.14 5.11
C VAL A 174 13.14 13.09 5.57
N THR A 175 13.83 11.98 5.29
CA THR A 175 15.24 11.82 5.64
C THR A 175 16.17 12.24 4.52
N HIS A 176 15.73 12.11 3.26
CA HIS A 176 16.55 12.43 2.10
C HIS A 176 15.70 12.95 0.94
N ALA A 177 16.28 13.87 0.17
CA ALA A 177 15.73 14.34 -1.10
C ALA A 177 16.67 14.00 -2.26
N TRP A 178 16.11 13.45 -3.33
CA TRP A 178 16.86 12.94 -4.49
C TRP A 178 16.55 13.77 -5.73
N LYS A 179 17.59 14.02 -6.53
CA LYS A 179 17.51 14.62 -7.87
C LYS A 179 18.32 13.77 -8.84
N LEU A 180 17.63 13.03 -9.70
CA LEU A 180 18.25 12.07 -10.63
C LEU A 180 18.06 12.55 -12.07
N LYS A 181 18.96 12.16 -12.98
CA LYS A 181 18.79 12.44 -14.40
C LYS A 181 17.48 11.86 -14.91
N GLY A 182 16.76 12.64 -15.70
CA GLY A 182 15.42 12.25 -16.12
C GLY A 182 15.42 11.00 -16.99
N LYS A 183 14.37 10.20 -16.77
CA LYS A 183 14.00 9.01 -17.55
C LYS A 183 12.65 9.27 -18.23
N GLN A 184 12.24 8.38 -19.13
CA GLN A 184 10.89 8.37 -19.69
C GLN A 184 9.85 8.43 -18.57
N LEU A 185 8.77 9.21 -18.75
CA LEU A 185 7.71 9.36 -17.75
C LEU A 185 6.35 8.90 -18.29
N TYR A 186 5.48 8.53 -17.36
CA TYR A 186 4.08 8.21 -17.56
C TYR A 186 3.22 9.26 -16.85
N GLU A 187 2.29 9.88 -17.56
CA GLU A 187 1.22 10.72 -17.02
C GLU A 187 -0.02 9.85 -16.80
N ILE A 188 -0.34 9.60 -15.53
CA ILE A 188 -1.51 8.80 -15.14
C ILE A 188 -2.65 9.76 -14.86
N PHE A 189 -3.68 9.76 -15.72
CA PHE A 189 -4.90 10.54 -15.51
C PHE A 189 -5.92 9.72 -14.74
N ILE A 190 -6.57 10.33 -13.75
CA ILE A 190 -7.61 9.69 -12.94
C ILE A 190 -8.97 10.40 -13.09
N ASP A 191 -10.05 9.69 -12.80
CA ASP A 191 -11.43 10.22 -12.83
C ASP A 191 -11.74 11.08 -11.60
N ALA A 192 -10.89 12.10 -11.34
CA ALA A 192 -11.02 13.10 -10.27
C ALA A 192 -11.07 14.52 -10.84
N GLY A 193 -11.62 14.68 -12.04
CA GLY A 193 -11.59 15.90 -12.85
C GLY A 193 -10.85 15.69 -14.17
N ASN A 194 -11.22 16.45 -15.20
CA ASN A 194 -10.74 16.22 -16.57
C ASN A 194 -9.21 16.23 -16.72
N ASP A 195 -8.50 17.00 -15.88
CA ASP A 195 -7.05 17.23 -16.02
C ASP A 195 -6.24 16.72 -14.82
N TYR A 196 -6.84 15.92 -13.93
CA TYR A 196 -6.15 15.42 -12.75
C TYR A 196 -5.20 14.29 -13.15
N SER A 197 -3.90 14.48 -12.93
CA SER A 197 -2.87 13.51 -13.28
C SER A 197 -1.64 13.63 -12.40
N VAL A 198 -0.84 12.56 -12.37
CA VAL A 198 0.51 12.54 -11.79
C VAL A 198 1.49 12.07 -12.85
N LYS A 199 2.72 12.62 -12.81
CA LYS A 199 3.79 12.28 -13.74
C LYS A 199 4.88 11.52 -13.00
N VAL A 200 5.08 10.27 -13.36
CA VAL A 200 5.98 9.34 -12.65
C VAL A 200 6.79 8.51 -13.63
N THR A 201 7.89 7.95 -13.15
CA THR A 201 8.66 6.95 -13.90
C THR A 201 7.87 5.64 -14.09
N PRO A 202 8.13 4.85 -15.14
CA PRO A 202 7.45 3.57 -15.40
C PRO A 202 7.49 2.60 -14.21
N GLU A 203 8.59 2.59 -13.45
CA GLU A 203 8.83 1.70 -12.33
C GLU A 203 8.08 2.09 -11.04
N HIS A 204 7.40 3.24 -11.05
CA HIS A 204 6.80 3.83 -9.88
C HIS A 204 5.55 3.05 -9.41
N PRO A 205 5.50 2.56 -8.15
CA PRO A 205 4.38 1.77 -7.65
C PRO A 205 3.22 2.63 -7.14
N PHE A 206 2.01 2.20 -7.44
CA PHE A 206 0.74 2.74 -6.95
C PHE A 206 0.01 1.69 -6.11
N PHE A 207 -0.70 2.15 -5.07
CA PHE A 207 -1.68 1.33 -4.38
C PHE A 207 -2.99 1.28 -5.17
N ILE A 208 -3.44 0.08 -5.53
CA ILE A 208 -4.70 -0.15 -6.23
C ILE A 208 -5.64 -1.04 -5.44
N LEU A 209 -6.96 -0.81 -5.56
CA LEU A 209 -7.98 -1.67 -4.97
C LEU A 209 -8.57 -2.62 -6.01
N ARG A 210 -8.43 -3.93 -5.78
CA ARG A 210 -9.08 -4.98 -6.58
C ARG A 210 -9.82 -5.95 -5.67
N ASN A 211 -11.11 -6.16 -5.94
CA ASN A 211 -11.99 -7.06 -5.16
C ASN A 211 -11.93 -6.83 -3.63
N GLY A 212 -11.87 -5.57 -3.19
CA GLY A 212 -11.82 -5.23 -1.76
C GLY A 212 -10.47 -5.50 -1.08
N MET A 213 -9.42 -5.83 -1.84
CA MET A 213 -8.05 -5.96 -1.34
C MET A 213 -7.15 -4.89 -1.96
N VAL A 214 -6.29 -4.30 -1.13
CA VAL A 214 -5.28 -3.34 -1.56
C VAL A 214 -4.05 -4.10 -2.04
N ILE A 215 -3.63 -3.86 -3.27
CA ILE A 215 -2.43 -4.43 -3.88
C ILE A 215 -1.59 -3.30 -4.49
N GLN A 216 -0.35 -3.59 -4.88
CA GLN A 216 0.52 -2.62 -5.54
C GLN A 216 0.65 -2.93 -7.04
N ALA A 217 0.72 -1.90 -7.89
CA ALA A 217 0.97 -2.03 -9.32
C ALA A 217 1.85 -0.88 -9.82
N ARG A 218 2.77 -1.16 -10.75
CA ARG A 218 3.62 -0.11 -11.36
C ARG A 218 2.84 0.78 -12.32
N ALA A 219 3.35 1.99 -12.55
CA ALA A 219 2.80 2.95 -13.51
C ALA A 219 2.59 2.34 -14.91
N ASP A 220 3.56 1.57 -15.39
CA ASP A 220 3.52 0.89 -16.69
C ASP A 220 2.63 -0.37 -16.73
N GLN A 221 2.16 -0.84 -15.58
CA GLN A 221 1.26 -1.98 -15.42
C GLN A 221 -0.18 -1.56 -15.13
N LEU A 222 -0.42 -0.27 -14.83
CA LEU A 222 -1.75 0.25 -14.59
C LEU A 222 -2.62 0.11 -15.85
N GLN A 223 -3.87 -0.26 -15.63
CA GLN A 223 -4.88 -0.35 -16.69
C GLN A 223 -5.98 0.69 -16.46
N THR A 224 -6.71 1.04 -17.52
CA THR A 224 -7.80 2.05 -17.52
C THR A 224 -9.08 1.65 -16.75
N ASP A 225 -8.98 0.69 -15.84
CA ASP A 225 -10.05 0.27 -14.93
C ASP A 225 -9.56 0.10 -13.48
N ASP A 226 -8.26 0.27 -13.24
CA ASP A 226 -7.70 0.18 -11.89
C ASP A 226 -8.11 1.38 -11.04
N TYR A 227 -8.29 1.15 -9.74
CA TYR A 227 -8.64 2.21 -8.78
C TYR A 227 -7.46 2.52 -7.90
N VAL A 228 -6.85 3.69 -8.07
CA VAL A 228 -5.67 4.12 -7.32
C VAL A 228 -6.07 4.83 -6.02
N ALA A 229 -5.21 4.73 -5.01
CA ALA A 229 -5.39 5.42 -3.73
C ALA A 229 -5.11 6.92 -3.87
N VAL A 230 -6.14 7.72 -3.57
CA VAL A 230 -6.08 9.19 -3.55
C VAL A 230 -6.41 9.65 -2.13
N PRO A 231 -5.57 10.46 -1.47
CA PRO A 231 -5.87 11.03 -0.16
C PRO A 231 -7.25 11.67 -0.15
N ARG A 232 -8.04 11.39 0.88
CA ARG A 232 -9.31 12.07 1.14
C ARG A 232 -9.11 13.22 2.12
N GLU A 233 -8.25 13.00 3.10
CA GLU A 233 -7.91 13.93 4.16
C GLU A 233 -6.40 14.13 4.23
N TYR A 234 -5.97 15.28 4.71
CA TYR A 234 -4.59 15.55 5.11
C TYR A 234 -4.58 15.91 6.60
N LYS A 235 -3.78 15.19 7.38
CA LYS A 235 -3.50 15.59 8.76
C LYS A 235 -2.38 16.61 8.70
N THR A 236 -2.64 17.86 9.08
CA THR A 236 -1.58 18.86 9.27
C THR A 236 -1.04 18.77 10.69
N GLU A 237 0.15 19.32 10.93
CA GLU A 237 0.70 19.47 12.28
C GLU A 237 -0.25 20.23 13.24
N PRO A 238 -0.09 20.06 14.57
CA PRO A 238 -0.98 20.65 15.56
C PRO A 238 -1.17 22.15 15.34
N LYS A 239 -2.43 22.55 15.37
CA LYS A 239 -2.89 23.90 15.05
C LYS A 239 -2.57 24.82 16.22
N GLU A 240 -1.96 25.96 15.97
CA GLU A 240 -1.95 27.02 16.97
C GLU A 240 -3.39 27.50 17.18
N GLU A 241 -3.89 27.46 18.43
CA GLU A 241 -5.22 27.98 18.76
C GLU A 241 -5.34 29.47 18.41
N GLN A 242 -4.24 30.21 18.59
CA GLN A 242 -4.13 31.62 18.22
C GLN A 242 -2.75 31.92 17.65
N VAL A 243 -2.71 32.35 16.39
CA VAL A 243 -1.47 32.79 15.74
C VAL A 243 -1.16 34.24 16.15
N ASP A 244 -0.06 34.47 16.87
CA ASP A 244 0.40 35.81 17.26
C ASP A 244 1.03 36.53 16.06
N LEU A 245 0.47 37.68 15.68
CA LEU A 245 0.93 38.50 14.57
C LEU A 245 2.00 39.51 15.00
N LEU A 246 2.25 39.69 16.30
CA LEU A 246 3.22 40.65 16.84
C LEU A 246 4.64 40.49 16.25
N PRO A 247 5.20 39.27 16.10
CA PRO A 247 6.52 39.09 15.47
C PRO A 247 6.59 39.64 14.04
N PHE A 248 5.53 39.44 13.25
CA PHE A 248 5.43 39.94 11.87
C PHE A 248 5.21 41.45 11.82
N ILE A 249 4.48 42.01 12.79
CA ILE A 249 4.28 43.46 12.92
C ILE A 249 5.61 44.16 13.24
N ARG A 250 6.44 43.58 14.12
CA ARG A 250 7.76 44.10 14.52
C ARG A 250 8.75 44.28 13.38
N GLN A 251 8.67 43.46 12.34
CA GLN A 251 9.50 43.57 11.14
C GLN A 251 9.27 44.89 10.38
N ASN A 252 8.18 45.59 10.67
CA ASN A 252 7.88 46.90 10.10
C ASN A 252 8.35 48.02 11.04
N ASN A 253 8.86 49.11 10.47
CA ASN A 253 9.18 50.35 11.19
C ASN A 253 7.89 51.06 11.67
N ILE A 254 7.29 50.53 12.75
CA ILE A 254 5.99 50.93 13.28
C ILE A 254 6.12 51.41 14.71
N ASP A 255 5.36 52.45 15.01
CA ASP A 255 5.19 52.99 16.35
C ASP A 255 3.85 52.50 16.92
N ILE A 256 3.84 52.08 18.18
CA ILE A 256 2.65 51.72 18.94
C ILE A 256 2.25 52.85 19.89
N PHE A 257 0.94 52.99 20.12
CA PHE A 257 0.39 53.90 21.11
C PHE A 257 -0.03 53.13 22.37
N LEU A 258 0.57 53.48 23.49
CA LEU A 258 0.24 52.99 24.82
C LEU A 258 -0.31 54.13 25.69
N ASP A 259 -0.90 53.79 26.84
CA ASP A 259 -1.23 54.78 27.86
C ASP A 259 0.02 55.52 28.34
N LYS A 260 -0.13 56.82 28.58
CA LYS A 260 1.02 57.71 28.86
C LYS A 260 1.80 57.28 30.09
N ASP A 261 1.11 56.81 31.12
CA ASP A 261 1.72 56.39 32.38
C ASP A 261 2.48 55.06 32.21
N ILE A 262 1.90 54.11 31.48
CA ILE A 262 2.54 52.82 31.13
C ILE A 262 3.78 53.07 30.26
N ALA A 263 3.65 53.90 29.23
CA ALA A 263 4.75 54.29 28.35
C ALA A 263 5.91 54.94 29.13
N LYS A 264 5.58 55.83 30.08
CA LYS A 264 6.57 56.49 30.93
C LYS A 264 7.24 55.49 31.88
N GLN A 265 6.49 54.57 32.45
CA GLN A 265 7.01 53.52 33.33
C GLN A 265 8.00 52.62 32.61
N ILE A 266 7.64 52.09 31.42
CA ILE A 266 8.50 51.21 30.62
C ILE A 266 9.82 51.91 30.23
N ILE A 267 9.76 53.16 29.77
CA ILE A 267 10.96 53.90 29.38
C ILE A 267 11.85 54.18 30.61
N SER A 268 11.25 54.49 31.76
CA SER A 268 11.98 54.81 32.99
C SER A 268 12.62 53.57 33.62
N SER A 269 11.95 52.41 33.57
CA SER A 269 12.45 51.16 34.13
C SER A 269 13.50 50.47 33.26
N LYS A 270 13.33 50.51 31.93
CA LYS A 270 14.18 49.74 31.00
C LYS A 270 15.37 50.51 30.46
N TYR A 271 15.24 51.81 30.24
CA TYR A 271 16.28 52.62 29.59
C TYR A 271 16.83 53.76 30.46
N ASN A 272 16.24 54.01 31.64
CA ASN A 272 16.52 55.08 32.61
C ASN A 272 16.32 56.51 32.07
N THR A 273 16.81 56.81 30.87
CA THR A 273 16.68 58.10 30.20
C THR A 273 16.16 57.94 28.77
N ILE A 274 15.43 58.95 28.28
CA ILE A 274 14.97 59.03 26.89
C ILE A 274 16.15 59.01 25.91
N LYS A 275 17.31 59.54 26.30
CA LYS A 275 18.54 59.55 25.50
C LYS A 275 19.07 58.14 25.23
N ASN A 276 19.06 57.27 26.23
CA ASN A 276 19.44 55.87 26.08
C ASN A 276 18.39 55.08 25.28
N ALA A 277 17.10 55.35 25.44
CA ALA A 277 16.08 54.72 24.62
C ALA A 277 16.23 55.06 23.12
N VAL A 278 16.65 56.30 22.80
CA VAL A 278 16.88 56.75 21.42
C VAL A 278 18.15 56.14 20.81
N SER A 279 19.17 55.79 21.60
CA SER A 279 20.39 55.15 21.09
C SER A 279 20.18 53.69 20.66
N HIS A 280 19.12 53.04 21.14
CA HIS A 280 18.74 51.67 20.78
C HIS A 280 17.81 51.60 19.54
N LEU A 281 17.59 52.73 18.87
CA LEU A 281 16.79 52.77 17.63
C LEU A 281 17.65 52.39 16.42
N ASN A 282 17.17 51.45 15.61
CA ASN A 282 17.83 51.00 14.38
C ASN A 282 17.94 52.08 13.28
N HIS A 283 17.35 53.26 13.45
CA HIS A 283 17.36 54.36 12.47
C HIS A 283 17.51 55.72 13.14
N SER A 284 18.20 56.66 12.46
CA SER A 284 18.41 58.03 12.94
C SER A 284 17.09 58.81 13.03
N ARG A 285 16.45 58.79 14.20
CA ARG A 285 15.30 59.63 14.51
C ARG A 285 15.74 60.87 15.28
N ASN A 286 15.14 62.01 14.97
CA ASN A 286 15.43 63.27 15.67
C ASN A 286 15.02 63.17 17.15
N TYR A 287 15.99 63.34 18.06
CA TYR A 287 15.83 63.24 19.52
C TYR A 287 14.66 64.06 20.08
N ASN A 288 14.47 65.29 19.60
CA ASN A 288 13.39 66.18 20.06
C ASN A 288 12.00 65.67 19.64
N LYS A 289 11.91 65.07 18.44
CA LYS A 289 10.66 64.45 17.96
C LYS A 289 10.34 63.16 18.70
N CYS A 290 11.35 62.36 19.04
CA CYS A 290 11.17 61.15 19.86
C CYS A 290 10.72 61.49 21.29
N THR A 291 11.32 62.51 21.91
CA THR A 291 10.94 62.97 23.25
C THR A 291 9.47 63.42 23.30
N LEU A 292 9.01 64.16 22.30
CA LEU A 292 7.61 64.56 22.19
C LEU A 292 6.67 63.38 21.91
N ALA A 293 7.10 62.41 21.11
CA ALA A 293 6.33 61.20 20.82
C ALA A 293 6.13 60.33 22.08
N PHE A 294 7.19 60.09 22.85
CA PHE A 294 7.14 59.32 24.09
C PHE A 294 6.20 59.96 25.13
N LYS A 295 6.24 61.30 25.28
CA LYS A 295 5.31 62.03 26.15
C LYS A 295 3.84 61.90 25.74
N LYS A 296 3.58 61.58 24.47
CA LYS A 296 2.24 61.32 23.92
C LYS A 296 1.86 59.84 23.94
N GLY A 297 2.65 58.98 24.59
CA GLY A 297 2.43 57.52 24.65
C GLY A 297 2.82 56.77 23.38
N LYS A 298 3.52 57.41 22.45
CA LYS A 298 3.92 56.84 21.16
C LYS A 298 5.34 56.28 21.23
N ILE A 299 5.48 54.96 21.21
CA ILE A 299 6.75 54.24 21.36
C ILE A 299 7.02 53.41 20.10
N PRO A 300 8.23 53.44 19.51
CA PRO A 300 8.64 52.50 18.46
C PRO A 300 8.57 51.07 18.99
N LEU A 301 7.92 50.18 18.24
CA LEU A 301 7.66 48.81 18.70
C LEU A 301 8.96 48.05 19.01
N CYS A 302 10.07 48.36 18.32
CA CYS A 302 11.39 47.79 18.57
C CYS A 302 11.97 48.04 19.97
N LEU A 303 11.43 48.99 20.75
CA LEU A 303 11.88 49.27 22.11
C LEU A 303 11.14 48.48 23.19
N LEU A 304 10.06 47.79 22.83
CA LEU A 304 9.18 47.07 23.76
C LEU A 304 9.42 45.56 23.71
N ASP A 305 9.30 44.88 24.84
CA ASP A 305 9.19 43.42 24.90
C ASP A 305 7.76 42.96 24.59
N ASP A 306 7.57 41.68 24.28
CA ASP A 306 6.27 41.13 23.89
C ASP A 306 5.22 41.16 25.02
N SER A 307 5.67 41.08 26.28
CA SER A 307 4.85 41.21 27.48
C SER A 307 4.39 42.64 27.75
N GLU A 308 5.05 43.63 27.16
CA GLU A 308 4.75 45.07 27.35
C GLU A 308 3.75 45.59 26.31
N CYS A 309 3.42 44.76 25.31
CA CYS A 309 2.45 45.10 24.27
C CYS A 309 1.02 44.71 24.70
N PRO A 310 0.00 45.51 24.34
CA PRO A 310 -1.39 45.17 24.61
C PRO A 310 -1.75 43.78 24.10
N GLU A 311 -2.52 43.04 24.91
CA GLU A 311 -2.78 41.62 24.68
C GLU A 311 -3.64 41.37 23.43
N TYR A 312 -4.65 42.21 23.14
CA TYR A 312 -5.63 41.91 22.08
C TYR A 312 -5.59 42.84 20.87
N SER A 313 -5.43 44.15 21.08
CA SER A 313 -5.53 45.16 20.02
C SER A 313 -4.39 46.18 20.11
N LEU A 314 -3.72 46.39 18.99
CA LEU A 314 -2.55 47.25 18.88
C LEU A 314 -2.92 48.50 18.09
N LYS A 315 -2.70 49.69 18.67
CA LYS A 315 -2.86 50.95 17.96
C LYS A 315 -1.52 51.33 17.32
N LEU A 316 -1.44 51.19 16.00
CA LEU A 316 -0.20 51.22 15.23
C LEU A 316 -0.13 52.41 14.27
N GLN A 317 1.07 52.91 14.01
CA GLN A 317 1.34 53.95 13.02
C GLN A 317 2.72 53.73 12.38
N SER A 318 2.76 53.60 11.05
CA SER A 318 4.03 53.51 10.33
C SER A 318 4.85 54.79 10.42
N PHE A 319 6.17 54.64 10.39
CA PHE A 319 7.10 55.77 10.32
C PHE A 319 6.79 56.65 9.09
N ARG A 320 6.52 57.95 9.33
CA ARG A 320 6.12 58.99 8.34
C ARG A 320 4.64 59.08 7.95
N THR A 321 3.72 58.28 8.51
CA THR A 321 2.27 58.45 8.25
C THR A 321 1.60 59.31 9.32
N MET A 322 0.49 59.99 9.00
CA MET A 322 -0.25 60.84 9.96
C MET A 322 -1.37 60.12 10.71
N LYS A 323 -1.89 59.01 10.18
CA LYS A 323 -3.06 58.29 10.72
C LYS A 323 -2.64 56.97 11.38
N SER A 324 -3.09 56.76 12.63
CA SER A 324 -2.98 55.48 13.34
C SER A 324 -4.10 54.52 12.92
N VAL A 325 -3.85 53.22 13.05
CA VAL A 325 -4.80 52.14 12.76
C VAL A 325 -4.84 51.19 13.94
N ILE A 326 -6.02 50.68 14.29
CA ILE A 326 -6.14 49.57 15.24
C ILE A 326 -5.88 48.27 14.47
N PHE A 327 -5.10 47.35 15.02
CA PHE A 327 -4.84 46.06 14.40
C PHE A 327 -4.84 44.97 15.47
N PRO A 328 -5.51 43.83 15.25
CA PRO A 328 -5.53 42.76 16.26
C PRO A 328 -4.14 42.12 16.40
N ARG A 329 -3.77 41.75 17.63
CA ARG A 329 -2.52 41.01 17.89
C ARG A 329 -2.58 39.60 17.33
N TYR A 330 -3.71 38.93 17.45
CA TYR A 330 -3.90 37.56 16.98
C TYR A 330 -4.71 37.48 15.69
N LEU A 331 -4.53 36.40 14.93
CA LEU A 331 -5.35 36.10 13.75
C LEU A 331 -6.78 35.70 14.16
N THR A 332 -7.70 36.68 14.18
CA THR A 332 -9.10 36.48 14.56
C THR A 332 -9.98 36.00 13.39
N ASN A 333 -11.14 35.43 13.71
CA ASN A 333 -12.19 35.07 12.74
C ASN A 333 -12.56 36.22 11.79
N ASP A 334 -12.71 37.44 12.33
CA ASP A 334 -13.05 38.63 11.54
C ASP A 334 -11.91 39.05 10.60
N LEU A 335 -10.65 38.94 11.06
CA LEU A 335 -9.48 39.23 10.23
C LEU A 335 -9.35 38.21 9.10
N ALA A 336 -9.55 36.92 9.37
CA ALA A 336 -9.58 35.88 8.36
C ALA A 336 -10.70 36.09 7.32
N GLU A 337 -11.89 36.49 7.76
CA GLU A 337 -12.99 36.86 6.87
C GLU A 337 -12.62 38.05 5.97
N PHE A 338 -11.97 39.08 6.54
CA PHE A 338 -11.47 40.23 5.79
C PHE A 338 -10.39 39.86 4.76
N LEU A 339 -9.46 38.96 5.11
CA LEU A 339 -8.45 38.44 4.19
C LEU A 339 -9.07 37.67 3.03
N GLY A 340 -10.14 36.91 3.27
CA GLY A 340 -10.88 36.22 2.21
C GLY A 340 -11.45 37.21 1.18
N TYR A 341 -12.04 38.31 1.65
CA TYR A 341 -12.53 39.39 0.78
C TYR A 341 -11.41 40.12 0.05
N ILE A 342 -10.27 40.34 0.72
CA ILE A 342 -9.09 40.86 0.05
C ILE A 342 -8.71 39.88 -1.03
N ILE A 343 -8.38 38.62 -0.75
CA ILE A 343 -7.82 37.65 -1.71
C ILE A 343 -8.74 37.41 -2.92
N GLY A 344 -10.06 37.37 -2.73
CA GLY A 344 -11.04 37.30 -3.83
C GLY A 344 -11.07 38.58 -4.67
N ASP A 345 -11.75 39.62 -4.17
CA ASP A 345 -12.11 40.80 -4.97
C ASP A 345 -11.25 42.06 -4.71
N GLY A 346 -10.23 41.94 -3.86
CA GLY A 346 -9.41 43.06 -3.42
C GLY A 346 -8.12 43.28 -4.20
N HIS A 347 -7.54 44.46 -4.05
CA HIS A 347 -6.16 44.77 -4.40
C HIS A 347 -5.56 45.75 -3.40
N ILE A 348 -4.24 45.69 -3.23
CA ILE A 348 -3.50 46.53 -2.30
C ILE A 348 -2.63 47.49 -3.13
N THR A 349 -2.66 48.77 -2.81
CA THR A 349 -1.73 49.78 -3.34
C THR A 349 -0.83 50.32 -2.23
N ASN A 350 0.18 51.13 -2.58
CA ASN A 350 1.06 51.80 -1.61
C ASN A 350 0.35 52.96 -0.87
N GLY A 351 -0.75 52.65 -0.18
CA GLY A 351 -1.55 53.64 0.54
C GLY A 351 -3.01 53.25 0.78
N THR A 352 -3.56 52.33 -0.02
CA THR A 352 -4.96 51.94 0.08
C THR A 352 -5.15 50.43 -0.05
N VAL A 353 -6.14 49.91 0.69
CA VAL A 353 -6.72 48.58 0.43
C VAL A 353 -8.04 48.83 -0.25
N GLU A 354 -8.24 48.24 -1.41
CA GLU A 354 -9.44 48.43 -2.21
C GLU A 354 -10.10 47.08 -2.49
N ILE A 355 -11.41 46.99 -2.26
CA ILE A 355 -12.23 45.81 -2.57
C ILE A 355 -13.38 46.25 -3.45
N SER A 356 -13.61 45.57 -4.58
CA SER A 356 -14.67 45.93 -5.53
C SER A 356 -15.70 44.82 -5.62
N ASN A 357 -16.95 45.09 -5.25
CA ASN A 357 -18.03 44.09 -5.31
C ASN A 357 -19.37 44.76 -5.64
N ALA A 358 -20.29 44.01 -6.24
CA ALA A 358 -21.64 44.48 -6.61
C ALA A 358 -22.72 44.12 -5.55
N ASP A 359 -22.47 43.15 -4.67
CA ASP A 359 -23.44 42.69 -3.68
C ASP A 359 -23.45 43.61 -2.44
N GLU A 360 -24.59 44.26 -2.17
CA GLU A 360 -24.77 45.20 -1.05
C GLU A 360 -24.59 44.55 0.33
N GLU A 361 -24.94 43.27 0.48
CA GLU A 361 -24.74 42.52 1.73
C GLU A 361 -23.24 42.41 2.08
N LEU A 362 -22.40 42.10 1.09
CA LEU A 362 -20.95 42.03 1.28
C LEU A 362 -20.36 43.40 1.55
N ILE A 363 -20.80 44.45 0.84
CA ILE A 363 -20.33 45.81 1.07
C ILE A 363 -20.60 46.25 2.53
N LYS A 364 -21.80 45.97 3.05
CA LYS A 364 -22.14 46.25 4.46
C LYS A 364 -21.27 45.45 5.43
N GLN A 365 -21.04 44.17 5.14
CA GLN A 365 -20.22 43.31 5.99
C GLN A 365 -18.75 43.74 6.02
N ILE A 366 -18.15 44.03 4.86
CA ILE A 366 -16.79 44.57 4.75
C ILE A 366 -16.68 45.88 5.53
N THR A 367 -17.68 46.76 5.42
CA THR A 367 -17.71 48.04 6.16
C THR A 367 -17.73 47.82 7.67
N LYS A 368 -18.60 46.93 8.15
CA LYS A 368 -18.71 46.58 9.58
C LYS A 368 -17.41 45.98 10.12
N ILE A 369 -16.80 45.04 9.40
CA ILE A 369 -15.54 44.42 9.79
C ILE A 369 -14.40 45.45 9.78
N SER A 370 -14.34 46.32 8.77
CA SER A 370 -13.33 47.38 8.66
C SER A 370 -13.38 48.36 9.83
N GLN A 371 -14.60 48.74 10.25
CA GLN A 371 -14.81 49.58 11.43
C GLN A 371 -14.41 48.86 12.72
N LYS A 372 -14.85 47.61 12.89
CA LYS A 372 -14.59 46.81 14.09
C LYS A 372 -13.10 46.51 14.29
N LEU A 373 -12.41 46.05 13.23
CA LEU A 373 -11.02 45.63 13.31
C LEU A 373 -10.06 46.82 13.28
N PHE A 374 -10.29 47.77 12.38
CA PHE A 374 -9.30 48.81 12.07
C PHE A 374 -9.65 50.19 12.60
N GLY A 375 -10.90 50.40 13.03
CA GLY A 375 -11.42 51.73 13.38
C GLY A 375 -11.51 52.66 12.16
N ILE A 376 -11.55 52.11 10.95
CA ILE A 376 -11.56 52.87 9.69
C ILE A 376 -12.94 52.78 9.05
N ASN A 377 -13.51 53.94 8.71
CA ASN A 377 -14.68 54.05 7.85
C ASN A 377 -14.23 54.00 6.38
N PRO A 378 -14.55 52.94 5.63
CA PRO A 378 -14.20 52.87 4.21
C PRO A 378 -14.99 53.90 3.38
N THR A 379 -14.35 54.43 2.35
CA THR A 379 -15.02 55.28 1.36
C THR A 379 -15.61 54.40 0.27
N ILE A 380 -16.92 54.47 0.06
CA ILE A 380 -17.62 53.67 -0.95
C ILE A 380 -17.91 54.56 -2.16
N THR A 381 -17.37 54.18 -3.33
CA THR A 381 -17.59 54.90 -4.59
C THR A 381 -18.18 53.97 -5.64
N LYS A 382 -19.07 54.48 -6.50
CA LYS A 382 -19.59 53.71 -7.63
C LYS A 382 -18.52 53.64 -8.72
N ASP A 383 -18.30 52.46 -9.29
CA ASP A 383 -17.50 52.34 -10.49
C ASP A 383 -18.26 52.97 -11.67
N LYS A 384 -17.56 53.72 -12.51
CA LYS A 384 -18.14 54.35 -13.71
C LYS A 384 -18.39 53.34 -14.83
N ARG A 385 -17.72 52.18 -14.79
CA ARG A 385 -17.71 51.16 -15.86
C ARG A 385 -18.54 49.91 -15.55
N SER A 386 -19.00 49.75 -14.31
CA SER A 386 -19.70 48.54 -13.88
C SER A 386 -20.74 48.84 -12.80
N LYS A 387 -21.60 47.85 -12.50
CA LYS A 387 -22.54 47.93 -11.37
C LYS A 387 -21.86 47.74 -10.00
N ALA A 388 -20.54 47.53 -9.96
CA ALA A 388 -19.80 47.31 -8.72
C ALA A 388 -19.54 48.62 -7.97
N LYS A 389 -19.40 48.52 -6.64
CA LYS A 389 -18.91 49.59 -5.80
C LYS A 389 -17.49 49.27 -5.33
N ARG A 390 -16.65 50.29 -5.35
CA ARG A 390 -15.27 50.25 -4.84
C ARG A 390 -15.28 50.69 -3.37
N ILE A 391 -14.78 49.84 -2.50
CA ILE A 391 -14.64 50.06 -1.06
C ILE A 391 -13.17 50.40 -0.79
N LEU A 392 -12.87 51.66 -0.47
CA LEU A 392 -11.50 52.13 -0.29
C LEU A 392 -11.19 52.38 1.19
N LEU A 393 -10.23 51.61 1.73
CA LEU A 393 -9.62 51.87 3.03
C LEU A 393 -8.31 52.65 2.81
N SER A 394 -8.38 53.97 3.02
CA SER A 394 -7.25 54.87 2.80
C SER A 394 -6.32 54.92 4.01
N SER A 395 -5.47 53.89 4.16
CA SER A 395 -4.44 53.84 5.18
C SER A 395 -3.18 53.13 4.69
N LYS A 396 -2.08 53.90 4.61
CA LYS A 396 -0.75 53.39 4.27
C LYS A 396 -0.21 52.41 5.32
N THR A 397 -0.52 52.65 6.59
CA THR A 397 -0.16 51.74 7.69
C THR A 397 -0.84 50.38 7.52
N LEU A 398 -2.16 50.36 7.23
CA LEU A 398 -2.90 49.12 7.02
C LEU A 398 -2.42 48.36 5.79
N ALA A 399 -2.24 49.06 4.66
CA ALA A 399 -1.77 48.45 3.42
C ALA A 399 -0.36 47.83 3.57
N GLY A 400 0.54 48.50 4.31
CA GLY A 400 1.87 47.96 4.63
C GLY A 400 1.84 46.74 5.55
N LEU A 401 0.98 46.76 6.57
CA LEU A 401 0.80 45.63 7.49
C LEU A 401 0.29 44.39 6.75
N ILE A 402 -0.77 44.53 5.95
CA ILE A 402 -1.34 43.39 5.23
C ILE A 402 -0.36 42.82 4.21
N HIS A 403 0.36 43.68 3.49
CA HIS A 403 1.40 43.26 2.56
C HIS A 403 2.49 42.43 3.25
N THR A 404 3.00 42.92 4.37
CA THR A 404 4.15 42.29 5.07
C THR A 404 3.75 41.03 5.83
N ILE A 405 2.63 41.05 6.54
CA ILE A 405 2.17 39.93 7.39
C ILE A 405 1.65 38.76 6.55
N PHE A 406 0.96 39.04 5.45
CA PHE A 406 0.27 38.02 4.65
C PHE A 406 0.88 37.83 3.26
N ASN A 407 2.03 38.47 2.99
CA ASN A 407 2.76 38.39 1.72
C ASN A 407 1.89 38.65 0.47
N ILE A 408 0.90 39.54 0.58
CA ILE A 408 0.01 39.87 -0.53
C ILE A 408 0.66 41.00 -1.36
N PRO A 409 0.98 40.80 -2.65
CA PRO A 409 1.71 41.79 -3.45
C PRO A 409 0.89 43.06 -3.73
N TYR A 410 1.58 44.18 -3.92
CA TYR A 410 0.96 45.42 -4.40
C TYR A 410 0.55 45.31 -5.87
N GLY A 411 -0.61 45.86 -6.22
CA GLY A 411 -1.12 45.91 -7.59
C GLY A 411 -2.07 44.78 -7.95
N ARG A 412 -2.11 44.42 -9.24
CA ARG A 412 -2.96 43.33 -9.74
C ARG A 412 -2.39 41.99 -9.28
N LYS A 413 -3.24 41.18 -8.66
CA LYS A 413 -2.88 39.82 -8.27
C LYS A 413 -2.69 38.98 -9.52
N GLY A 414 -1.47 38.51 -9.72
CA GLY A 414 -1.09 37.68 -10.86
C GLY A 414 -1.29 36.18 -10.60
N ARG A 415 -0.76 35.37 -11.54
CA ARG A 415 -0.76 33.90 -11.51
C ARG A 415 -0.01 33.26 -10.33
N SER A 416 0.73 34.05 -9.54
CA SER A 416 1.63 33.60 -8.47
C SER A 416 1.09 33.86 -7.05
N LEU A 417 -0.22 34.12 -6.89
CA LEU A 417 -0.79 34.34 -5.57
C LEU A 417 -0.78 33.04 -4.74
N SER A 418 -0.22 33.09 -3.54
CA SER A 418 -0.25 32.01 -2.55
C SER A 418 -0.86 32.49 -1.24
N LEU A 419 -1.37 31.54 -0.45
CA LEU A 419 -1.82 31.77 0.92
C LEU A 419 -0.60 31.81 1.85
N PRO A 420 -0.62 32.70 2.86
CA PRO A 420 0.48 32.83 3.80
C PRO A 420 0.44 31.72 4.87
N ASN A 421 1.61 31.34 5.37
CA ASN A 421 1.78 30.21 6.30
C ASN A 421 1.01 30.37 7.61
N ASN A 422 0.93 31.60 8.13
CA ASN A 422 0.12 31.92 9.30
C ASN A 422 -1.37 31.59 9.13
N LEU A 423 -1.90 31.58 7.89
CA LEU A 423 -3.26 31.17 7.59
C LEU A 423 -3.37 29.66 7.33
N LEU A 424 -2.31 29.01 6.83
CA LEU A 424 -2.29 27.57 6.59
C LEU A 424 -2.24 26.77 7.90
N LEU A 425 -1.56 27.29 8.93
CA LEU A 425 -1.35 26.64 10.22
C LEU A 425 -2.38 27.00 11.31
N THR A 426 -3.31 27.92 11.01
CA THR A 426 -4.32 28.37 11.98
C THR A 426 -5.37 27.30 12.29
N SER A 427 -6.14 27.50 13.37
CA SER A 427 -7.30 26.69 13.74
C SER A 427 -8.37 26.55 12.63
N ASP A 428 -9.11 25.44 12.63
CA ASP A 428 -10.18 25.20 11.63
C ASP A 428 -11.31 26.24 11.72
N GLU A 429 -11.49 26.90 12.86
CA GLU A 429 -12.52 27.91 13.01
C GLU A 429 -12.16 29.19 12.24
N VAL A 430 -10.94 29.68 12.40
CA VAL A 430 -10.43 30.86 11.70
C VAL A 430 -10.38 30.61 10.20
N LEU A 431 -9.87 29.44 9.80
CA LEU A 431 -9.80 29.02 8.41
C LEU A 431 -11.18 28.94 7.74
N ARG A 432 -12.21 28.49 8.49
CA ARG A 432 -13.59 28.41 8.00
C ARG A 432 -14.10 29.79 7.57
N HIS A 433 -13.79 30.82 8.36
CA HIS A 433 -14.18 32.20 8.06
C HIS A 433 -13.51 32.73 6.79
N PHE A 434 -12.22 32.41 6.61
CA PHE A 434 -11.49 32.74 5.39
C PHE A 434 -12.09 32.07 4.15
N ILE A 435 -12.24 30.74 4.15
CA ILE A 435 -12.76 29.99 2.99
C ILE A 435 -14.18 30.46 2.64
N ARG A 436 -15.03 30.70 3.65
CA ARG A 436 -16.38 31.23 3.45
C ARG A 436 -16.36 32.58 2.73
N ALA A 437 -15.54 33.52 3.19
CA ALA A 437 -15.43 34.84 2.56
C ALA A 437 -14.90 34.74 1.13
N TYR A 438 -13.90 33.89 0.89
CA TYR A 438 -13.34 33.68 -0.44
C TYR A 438 -14.38 33.10 -1.41
N VAL A 439 -15.18 32.11 -0.98
CA VAL A 439 -16.29 31.55 -1.76
C VAL A 439 -17.43 32.56 -1.95
N ASP A 440 -17.65 33.47 -1.01
CA ASP A 440 -18.62 34.55 -1.17
C ASP A 440 -18.22 35.55 -2.26
N CYS A 441 -16.93 35.73 -2.51
CA CYS A 441 -16.40 36.46 -3.67
C CYS A 441 -16.45 35.59 -4.95
N ASP A 442 -15.50 34.65 -5.07
CA ASP A 442 -15.19 33.94 -6.33
C ASP A 442 -16.00 32.64 -6.55
N GLY A 443 -16.73 32.20 -5.53
CA GLY A 443 -17.48 30.94 -5.58
C GLY A 443 -18.81 31.04 -6.32
N TYR A 444 -19.09 30.05 -7.15
CA TYR A 444 -20.37 29.86 -7.82
C TYR A 444 -21.08 28.61 -7.29
N VAL A 445 -22.29 28.81 -6.75
CA VAL A 445 -23.16 27.72 -6.28
C VAL A 445 -24.25 27.45 -7.31
N THR A 446 -24.27 26.25 -7.88
CA THR A 446 -25.27 25.83 -8.88
C THR A 446 -26.68 25.73 -8.27
N LYS A 447 -27.71 25.89 -9.11
CA LYS A 447 -29.12 25.79 -8.68
C LYS A 447 -29.66 24.35 -8.70
N ASN A 448 -29.31 23.58 -9.74
CA ASN A 448 -29.98 22.31 -10.05
C ASN A 448 -29.13 21.07 -9.72
N TYR A 449 -27.85 21.27 -9.44
CA TYR A 449 -26.91 20.23 -9.04
C TYR A 449 -26.24 20.64 -7.74
N ARG A 450 -25.80 19.66 -6.95
CA ARG A 450 -24.94 19.89 -5.78
C ARG A 450 -23.51 20.13 -6.28
N ASN A 451 -23.19 21.38 -6.63
CA ASN A 451 -21.87 21.76 -7.11
C ASN A 451 -21.51 23.18 -6.65
N ILE A 452 -20.30 23.34 -6.17
CA ILE A 452 -19.67 24.62 -5.84
C ILE A 452 -18.41 24.72 -6.69
N ALA A 453 -18.35 25.70 -7.58
CA ALA A 453 -17.22 25.93 -8.45
C ALA A 453 -16.49 27.22 -8.07
N ILE A 454 -15.17 27.18 -7.99
CA ILE A 454 -14.30 28.33 -7.77
C ILE A 454 -13.35 28.40 -8.97
N SER A 455 -13.04 29.59 -9.46
CA SER A 455 -12.10 29.78 -10.58
C SER A 455 -11.10 30.86 -10.25
N SER A 456 -9.81 30.61 -10.52
CA SER A 456 -8.73 31.56 -10.27
C SER A 456 -7.65 31.44 -11.33
N GLU A 457 -6.93 32.54 -11.59
CA GLU A 457 -5.73 32.54 -12.44
C GLU A 457 -4.51 31.94 -11.72
N SER A 458 -4.53 31.87 -10.39
CA SER A 458 -3.48 31.23 -9.60
C SER A 458 -3.79 29.74 -9.37
N LYS A 459 -2.97 28.87 -9.98
CA LYS A 459 -2.99 27.42 -9.75
C LYS A 459 -2.58 27.09 -8.31
N THR A 460 -1.56 27.77 -7.78
CA THR A 460 -1.03 27.56 -6.42
C THR A 460 -2.09 27.84 -5.36
N LEU A 461 -2.83 28.95 -5.49
CA LEU A 461 -3.93 29.30 -4.59
C LEU A 461 -5.00 28.21 -4.54
N LEU A 462 -5.47 27.74 -5.70
CA LEU A 462 -6.51 26.71 -5.73
C LEU A 462 -6.00 25.35 -5.25
N ASN A 463 -4.72 25.02 -5.44
CA ASN A 463 -4.12 23.84 -4.82
C ASN A 463 -4.11 23.95 -3.29
N GLN A 464 -3.69 25.10 -2.74
CA GLN A 464 -3.73 25.34 -1.29
C GLN A 464 -5.16 25.27 -0.75
N ILE A 465 -6.13 25.88 -1.44
CA ILE A 465 -7.55 25.79 -1.05
C ILE A 465 -8.06 24.35 -1.12
N ASN A 466 -7.69 23.58 -2.16
CA ASN A 466 -8.04 22.15 -2.26
C ASN A 466 -7.51 21.36 -1.04
N LEU A 467 -6.29 21.62 -0.59
CA LEU A 467 -5.76 21.01 0.63
C LEU A 467 -6.48 21.46 1.89
N LEU A 468 -6.78 22.76 2.02
CA LEU A 468 -7.50 23.31 3.15
C LEU A 468 -8.92 22.76 3.26
N LEU A 469 -9.60 22.52 2.13
CA LEU A 469 -10.92 21.87 2.11
C LEU A 469 -10.85 20.43 2.64
N ARG A 470 -9.75 19.72 2.38
CA ARG A 470 -9.55 18.34 2.88
C ARG A 470 -9.39 18.27 4.39
N ARG A 471 -8.99 19.36 5.07
CA ARG A 471 -9.05 19.46 6.55
C ARG A 471 -10.48 19.36 7.10
N TYR A 472 -11.49 19.70 6.29
CA TYR A 472 -12.91 19.53 6.63
C TYR A 472 -13.49 18.22 6.08
N HIS A 473 -12.64 17.29 5.64
CA HIS A 473 -12.97 16.07 4.88
C HIS A 473 -13.80 16.36 3.61
N ILE A 474 -13.57 17.53 2.99
CA ILE A 474 -14.21 17.95 1.74
C ILE A 474 -13.24 17.65 0.60
N PHE A 475 -13.53 16.59 -0.16
CA PHE A 475 -12.82 16.31 -1.40
C PHE A 475 -13.25 17.30 -2.47
N SER A 476 -12.29 17.84 -3.22
CA SER A 476 -12.55 18.73 -4.35
C SER A 476 -11.69 18.35 -5.56
N THR A 477 -12.21 18.60 -6.76
CA THR A 477 -11.55 18.29 -8.03
C THR A 477 -10.97 19.56 -8.63
N LEU A 478 -9.83 19.42 -9.32
CA LEU A 478 -9.16 20.52 -10.02
C LEU A 478 -9.17 20.25 -11.52
N SER A 479 -9.47 21.27 -12.30
CA SER A 479 -9.51 21.22 -13.76
C SER A 479 -8.99 22.53 -14.37
N LYS A 480 -8.52 22.47 -15.61
CA LYS A 480 -8.14 23.64 -16.40
C LYS A 480 -9.37 24.13 -17.15
N LYS A 481 -9.52 25.46 -17.23
CA LYS A 481 -10.60 26.13 -17.97
C LYS A 481 -9.99 27.24 -18.80
N GLN A 482 -10.20 27.21 -20.11
CA GLN A 482 -9.77 28.29 -21.00
C GLN A 482 -10.96 29.22 -21.26
N VAL A 483 -10.76 30.53 -21.09
CA VAL A 483 -11.75 31.57 -21.42
C VAL A 483 -11.02 32.69 -22.16
N ASN A 484 -11.43 33.00 -23.39
CA ASN A 484 -10.85 34.07 -24.22
C ASN A 484 -9.31 33.99 -24.33
N GLY A 485 -8.74 32.78 -24.46
CA GLY A 485 -7.29 32.55 -24.55
C GLY A 485 -6.54 32.53 -23.21
N VAL A 486 -7.17 32.96 -22.10
CA VAL A 486 -6.58 32.94 -20.76
C VAL A 486 -6.91 31.61 -20.07
N HIS A 487 -5.90 30.99 -19.45
CA HIS A 487 -6.02 29.74 -18.72
C HIS A 487 -6.33 30.01 -17.25
N TYR A 488 -7.47 29.52 -16.79
CA TYR A 488 -7.89 29.53 -15.39
C TYR A 488 -7.81 28.11 -14.83
N SER A 489 -7.48 28.00 -13.55
CA SER A 489 -7.71 26.79 -12.78
C SER A 489 -9.13 26.87 -12.19
N LYS A 490 -9.84 25.74 -12.19
CA LYS A 490 -11.19 25.61 -11.65
C LYS A 490 -11.21 24.49 -10.62
N LEU A 491 -11.64 24.83 -9.40
CA LEU A 491 -11.89 23.90 -8.31
C LEU A 491 -13.40 23.62 -8.25
N CYS A 492 -13.79 22.35 -8.19
CA CYS A 492 -15.18 21.94 -8.04
C CYS A 492 -15.36 21.08 -6.77
N ILE A 493 -16.39 21.39 -6.00
CA ILE A 493 -16.85 20.58 -4.86
C ILE A 493 -18.22 20.06 -5.22
N GLU A 494 -18.37 18.74 -5.29
CA GLU A 494 -19.57 18.12 -5.85
C GLU A 494 -20.30 17.24 -4.81
N GLY A 495 -21.60 17.03 -5.01
CA GLY A 495 -22.44 16.04 -4.34
C GLY A 495 -22.36 16.08 -2.81
N ARG A 496 -21.94 14.97 -2.17
CA ARG A 496 -21.89 14.87 -0.70
C ARG A 496 -20.89 15.85 -0.08
N TYR A 497 -19.81 16.17 -0.80
CA TYR A 497 -18.81 17.11 -0.33
C TYR A 497 -19.34 18.55 -0.39
N ALA A 498 -20.19 18.87 -1.36
CA ALA A 498 -20.90 20.15 -1.41
C ALA A 498 -21.90 20.30 -0.25
N GLU A 499 -22.53 19.21 0.21
CA GLU A 499 -23.35 19.22 1.43
C GLU A 499 -22.51 19.41 2.70
N SER A 500 -21.36 18.72 2.79
CA SER A 500 -20.40 18.94 3.87
C SER A 500 -19.94 20.40 3.91
N PHE A 501 -19.64 21.00 2.76
CA PHE A 501 -19.33 22.42 2.66
C PHE A 501 -20.49 23.29 3.18
N SER A 502 -21.72 23.01 2.75
CA SER A 502 -22.93 23.72 3.20
C SER A 502 -23.09 23.70 4.73
N ARG A 503 -22.83 22.54 5.35
CA ARG A 503 -22.97 22.33 6.80
C ARG A 503 -21.82 22.92 7.61
N GLN A 504 -20.58 22.74 7.16
CA GLN A 504 -19.38 23.07 7.94
C GLN A 504 -18.85 24.49 7.68
N ILE A 505 -19.01 25.02 6.46
CA ILE A 505 -18.45 26.31 6.04
C ILE A 505 -19.56 27.30 5.70
N GLY A 506 -20.49 26.90 4.83
CA GLY A 506 -21.64 27.70 4.41
C GLY A 506 -21.26 28.97 3.63
N SER A 507 -22.16 29.94 3.63
CA SER A 507 -22.03 31.24 2.95
C SER A 507 -22.75 32.31 3.76
N ARG A 508 -22.25 33.55 3.77
CA ARG A 508 -22.97 34.68 4.38
C ARG A 508 -23.99 35.31 3.45
N LEU A 509 -23.74 35.27 2.14
CA LEU A 509 -24.63 35.83 1.13
C LEU A 509 -25.97 35.09 1.11
N SER A 510 -27.08 35.79 1.34
CA SER A 510 -28.43 35.21 1.42
C SER A 510 -28.76 34.35 0.19
N ARG A 511 -28.41 34.84 -1.01
CA ARG A 511 -28.62 34.14 -2.28
C ARG A 511 -27.84 32.82 -2.39
N LYS A 512 -26.59 32.78 -1.95
CA LYS A 512 -25.73 31.57 -1.99
C LYS A 512 -26.12 30.63 -0.86
N LYS A 513 -26.36 31.15 0.35
CA LYS A 513 -26.85 30.41 1.52
C LYS A 513 -28.13 29.64 1.21
N ASN A 514 -29.14 30.27 0.60
CA ASN A 514 -30.40 29.61 0.25
C ASN A 514 -30.20 28.44 -0.74
N ARG A 515 -29.23 28.54 -1.66
CA ARG A 515 -28.86 27.45 -2.58
C ARG A 515 -28.10 26.33 -1.86
N LEU A 516 -27.17 26.69 -0.97
CA LEU A 516 -26.43 25.70 -0.18
C LEU A 516 -27.37 24.91 0.74
N THR A 517 -28.40 25.55 1.31
CA THR A 517 -29.40 24.86 2.13
C THR A 517 -30.26 23.88 1.34
N SER A 518 -30.47 24.11 0.04
CA SER A 518 -31.22 23.15 -0.79
C SER A 518 -30.43 21.89 -1.13
N PHE A 519 -29.09 21.92 -1.01
CA PHE A 519 -28.24 20.75 -1.31
C PHE A 519 -28.57 19.54 -0.45
N THR A 520 -28.89 19.72 0.84
CA THR A 520 -29.30 18.62 1.73
C THR A 520 -30.57 17.91 1.23
N GLN A 521 -31.55 18.66 0.71
CA GLN A 521 -32.77 18.08 0.14
C GLN A 521 -32.50 17.40 -1.21
N MET A 522 -31.62 17.98 -2.02
CA MET A 522 -31.19 17.41 -3.30
C MET A 522 -30.41 16.11 -3.11
N GLY A 523 -29.60 16.00 -2.06
CA GLY A 523 -28.84 14.81 -1.70
C GLY A 523 -29.71 13.57 -1.50
N LYS A 524 -30.85 13.74 -0.83
CA LYS A 524 -31.85 12.68 -0.64
C LYS A 524 -32.36 12.10 -1.97
N LYS A 525 -32.35 12.89 -3.06
CA LYS A 525 -32.79 12.47 -4.40
C LYS A 525 -31.64 11.98 -5.28
N GLN A 526 -30.47 12.63 -5.19
CA GLN A 526 -29.34 12.41 -6.11
C GLN A 526 -28.34 11.34 -5.62
N GLY A 527 -28.36 10.96 -4.34
CA GLY A 527 -27.49 9.90 -3.79
C GLY A 527 -26.04 10.35 -3.53
N CYS A 528 -25.13 9.37 -3.38
CA CYS A 528 -23.70 9.62 -3.14
C CYS A 528 -22.91 9.83 -4.44
N GLU A 529 -21.74 10.46 -4.33
CA GLU A 529 -20.85 10.69 -5.47
C GLU A 529 -20.02 9.47 -5.86
N LYS A 530 -19.56 9.45 -7.12
CA LYS A 530 -18.64 8.43 -7.64
C LYS A 530 -17.36 8.29 -6.82
N HIS A 531 -16.76 9.39 -6.37
CA HIS A 531 -15.48 9.40 -5.63
C HIS A 531 -15.56 8.76 -4.23
N ASP A 532 -16.76 8.54 -3.72
CA ASP A 532 -17.00 7.94 -2.40
C ASP A 532 -17.58 6.51 -2.49
N MET A 533 -17.63 5.98 -3.71
CA MET A 533 -17.91 4.58 -3.99
C MET A 533 -16.62 3.77 -3.84
N ILE A 534 -16.67 2.70 -3.05
CA ILE A 534 -15.55 1.79 -2.84
C ILE A 534 -15.76 0.56 -3.74
N PRO A 535 -14.82 0.23 -4.64
CA PRO A 535 -14.92 -0.92 -5.54
C PRO A 535 -14.54 -2.22 -4.81
N ILE A 536 -15.55 -2.87 -4.25
CA ILE A 536 -15.38 -4.13 -3.50
C ILE A 536 -15.53 -5.36 -4.41
N GLY A 537 -16.12 -5.21 -5.60
CA GLY A 537 -16.27 -6.29 -6.57
C GLY A 537 -17.16 -7.43 -6.03
N SER A 538 -16.75 -8.68 -6.27
CA SER A 538 -17.48 -9.87 -5.83
C SER A 538 -17.42 -10.10 -4.32
N ALA A 539 -16.50 -9.45 -3.61
CA ALA A 539 -16.30 -9.70 -2.18
C ALA A 539 -17.55 -9.36 -1.32
N LEU A 540 -18.41 -8.42 -1.76
CA LEU A 540 -19.71 -8.17 -1.10
C LEU A 540 -20.59 -9.43 -1.10
N LYS A 541 -20.70 -10.07 -2.25
CA LYS A 541 -21.51 -11.29 -2.44
C LYS A 541 -20.92 -12.44 -1.63
N GLU A 542 -19.60 -12.62 -1.70
CA GLU A 542 -18.88 -13.69 -0.99
C GLU A 542 -19.04 -13.58 0.53
N VAL A 543 -18.89 -12.38 1.09
CA VAL A 543 -19.09 -12.12 2.53
C VAL A 543 -20.55 -12.34 2.94
N ARG A 544 -21.52 -11.83 2.17
CA ARG A 544 -22.94 -12.07 2.48
C ARG A 544 -23.30 -13.55 2.47
N GLU A 545 -22.89 -14.29 1.45
CA GLU A 545 -23.24 -15.71 1.29
C GLU A 545 -22.55 -16.59 2.32
N SER A 546 -21.29 -16.29 2.66
CA SER A 546 -20.56 -17.00 3.70
C SER A 546 -21.16 -16.79 5.10
N LEU A 547 -21.57 -15.56 5.42
CA LEU A 547 -22.22 -15.24 6.70
C LEU A 547 -23.70 -15.67 6.75
N GLY A 548 -24.28 -16.11 5.61
CA GLY A 548 -25.64 -16.63 5.54
C GLY A 548 -26.73 -15.56 5.59
N HIS A 549 -26.42 -14.34 5.18
CA HIS A 549 -27.39 -13.24 5.12
C HIS A 549 -28.10 -13.20 3.76
N SER A 550 -29.42 -12.95 3.77
CA SER A 550 -30.15 -12.67 2.54
C SER A 550 -30.04 -11.19 2.17
N ILE A 551 -30.19 -10.87 0.88
CA ILE A 551 -30.21 -9.49 0.41
C ILE A 551 -31.29 -8.69 1.16
N GLY A 552 -32.50 -9.25 1.30
CA GLY A 552 -33.61 -8.60 2.01
C GLY A 552 -33.31 -8.32 3.49
N ASN A 553 -32.57 -9.19 4.17
CA ASN A 553 -32.19 -8.98 5.58
C ASN A 553 -31.27 -7.75 5.71
N ILE A 554 -30.23 -7.67 4.87
CA ILE A 554 -29.32 -6.52 4.86
C ILE A 554 -30.06 -5.25 4.43
N GLN A 555 -30.98 -5.35 3.46
CA GLN A 555 -31.77 -4.20 3.01
C GLN A 555 -32.69 -3.63 4.09
N GLN A 556 -33.30 -4.47 4.92
CA GLN A 556 -34.19 -4.01 5.98
C GLN A 556 -33.44 -3.46 7.19
N LYS A 557 -32.24 -4.01 7.48
CA LYS A 557 -31.55 -3.75 8.75
C LYS A 557 -30.33 -2.82 8.66
N ALA A 558 -29.75 -2.63 7.47
CA ALA A 558 -28.50 -1.89 7.31
C ALA A 558 -28.46 -0.99 6.08
N VAL A 559 -28.71 -1.53 4.88
CA VAL A 559 -28.47 -0.84 3.62
C VAL A 559 -29.63 -1.08 2.63
N ASN A 560 -30.60 -0.16 2.60
CA ASN A 560 -31.82 -0.25 1.78
C ASN A 560 -31.59 -0.64 0.30
N SER A 561 -30.47 -0.22 -0.30
CA SER A 561 -30.13 -0.49 -1.71
C SER A 561 -29.04 -1.54 -1.91
N TYR A 562 -28.79 -2.41 -0.93
CA TYR A 562 -27.71 -3.39 -0.95
C TYR A 562 -27.66 -4.24 -2.24
N GLY A 563 -28.80 -4.70 -2.75
CA GLY A 563 -28.85 -5.48 -3.99
C GLY A 563 -28.31 -4.75 -5.23
N ILE A 564 -28.42 -3.41 -5.27
CA ILE A 564 -27.85 -2.59 -6.36
C ILE A 564 -26.33 -2.50 -6.21
N TYR A 565 -25.84 -2.31 -4.98
CA TYR A 565 -24.40 -2.23 -4.69
C TYR A 565 -23.69 -3.56 -4.98
N GLU A 566 -24.27 -4.68 -4.55
CA GLU A 566 -23.73 -6.01 -4.86
C GLU A 566 -23.69 -6.27 -6.36
N LYS A 567 -24.75 -5.91 -7.11
CA LYS A 567 -24.78 -6.07 -8.58
C LYS A 567 -23.74 -5.20 -9.29
N LYS A 568 -23.47 -3.99 -8.78
CA LYS A 568 -22.49 -3.06 -9.36
C LYS A 568 -21.05 -3.33 -8.91
N GLY A 569 -20.85 -4.13 -7.86
CA GLY A 569 -19.52 -4.34 -7.26
C GLY A 569 -18.94 -3.09 -6.59
N GLN A 570 -19.77 -2.09 -6.29
CA GLN A 570 -19.36 -0.85 -5.65
C GLN A 570 -20.37 -0.46 -4.59
N ILE A 571 -19.89 0.04 -3.46
CA ILE A 571 -20.74 0.45 -2.33
C ILE A 571 -20.26 1.80 -1.79
N SER A 572 -21.20 2.67 -1.39
CA SER A 572 -20.80 3.93 -0.76
C SER A 572 -20.15 3.65 0.59
N ARG A 573 -19.16 4.45 0.98
CA ARG A 573 -18.46 4.28 2.25
C ARG A 573 -19.37 4.26 3.47
N GLU A 574 -20.39 5.11 3.51
CA GLU A 574 -21.39 5.14 4.59
C GLU A 574 -22.19 3.83 4.64
N SER A 575 -22.62 3.34 3.47
CA SER A 575 -23.28 2.03 3.39
C SER A 575 -22.34 0.89 3.78
N LEU A 576 -21.05 0.99 3.48
CA LEU A 576 -20.03 0.03 3.89
C LEU A 576 -19.81 0.04 5.41
N SER A 577 -19.79 1.22 6.02
CA SER A 577 -19.70 1.37 7.48
C SER A 577 -20.93 0.75 8.16
N ASN A 578 -22.14 1.07 7.68
CA ASN A 578 -23.37 0.46 8.19
C ASN A 578 -23.37 -1.07 8.01
N LEU A 579 -22.78 -1.55 6.91
CA LEU A 579 -22.63 -2.98 6.64
C LEU A 579 -21.61 -3.64 7.59
N SER A 580 -20.49 -2.97 7.90
CA SER A 580 -19.51 -3.44 8.90
C SER A 580 -20.17 -3.57 10.28
N THR A 581 -20.84 -2.51 10.75
CA THR A 581 -21.56 -2.52 12.03
C THR A 581 -22.66 -3.59 12.05
N PHE A 582 -23.34 -3.81 10.92
CA PHE A 582 -24.31 -4.88 10.79
C PHE A 582 -23.68 -6.26 10.95
N TYR A 583 -22.53 -6.54 10.34
CA TYR A 583 -21.85 -7.83 10.49
C TYR A 583 -21.24 -8.02 11.88
N GLU A 584 -20.82 -6.94 12.54
CA GLU A 584 -20.40 -6.99 13.96
C GLU A 584 -21.58 -7.31 14.88
N THR A 585 -22.74 -6.69 14.64
CA THR A 585 -23.96 -6.92 15.45
C THR A 585 -24.63 -8.26 15.15
N TYR A 586 -24.64 -8.66 13.87
CA TYR A 586 -25.25 -9.88 13.37
C TYR A 586 -24.22 -10.74 12.63
N PRO A 587 -23.29 -11.39 13.36
CA PRO A 587 -22.21 -12.17 12.76
C PRO A 587 -22.71 -13.39 11.96
N GLN A 588 -23.98 -13.79 12.11
CA GLN A 588 -24.60 -14.90 11.39
C GLN A 588 -26.01 -14.54 10.92
N GLY A 589 -26.32 -14.87 9.67
CA GLY A 589 -27.64 -14.68 9.10
C GLY A 589 -28.59 -15.86 9.33
N ASN A 590 -29.88 -15.59 9.14
CA ASN A 590 -30.98 -16.52 9.43
C ASN A 590 -30.82 -17.89 8.74
N PHE A 591 -30.21 -17.93 7.55
CA PHE A 591 -29.93 -19.18 6.84
C PHE A 591 -29.05 -20.13 7.65
N LEU A 592 -27.91 -19.62 8.15
CA LEU A 592 -26.93 -20.42 8.88
C LEU A 592 -27.47 -20.77 10.28
N THR A 593 -28.13 -19.81 10.92
CA THR A 593 -28.76 -20.01 12.24
C THR A 593 -29.85 -21.07 12.17
N MET A 594 -30.69 -21.07 11.12
CA MET A 594 -31.74 -22.06 10.96
C MET A 594 -31.18 -23.46 10.67
N LEU A 595 -30.16 -23.59 9.81
CA LEU A 595 -29.46 -24.87 9.62
C LEU A 595 -28.83 -25.38 10.92
N LYS A 596 -28.26 -24.50 11.76
CA LYS A 596 -27.75 -24.89 13.09
C LYS A 596 -28.85 -25.37 14.03
N GLN A 597 -30.02 -24.73 14.03
CA GLN A 597 -31.16 -25.16 14.84
C GLN A 597 -31.75 -26.50 14.41
N ILE A 598 -31.92 -26.69 13.09
CA ILE A 598 -32.35 -27.97 12.52
C ILE A 598 -31.34 -29.07 12.88
N LYS A 599 -30.03 -28.77 12.88
CA LYS A 599 -28.98 -29.70 13.32
C LYS A 599 -29.12 -30.08 14.80
N LEU A 600 -29.51 -29.12 15.64
CA LEU A 600 -29.73 -29.31 17.07
C LEU A 600 -31.09 -29.94 17.40
N GLY A 601 -31.92 -30.24 16.39
CA GLY A 601 -33.26 -30.80 16.58
C GLY A 601 -34.29 -29.81 17.14
N LYS A 602 -33.99 -28.51 17.11
CA LYS A 602 -34.92 -27.45 17.54
C LYS A 602 -35.83 -27.04 16.40
N ASN A 603 -37.07 -26.66 16.71
CA ASN A 603 -38.03 -26.22 15.70
C ASN A 603 -37.71 -24.77 15.27
N PRO A 604 -37.44 -24.50 13.98
CA PRO A 604 -37.19 -23.14 13.49
C PRO A 604 -38.33 -22.14 13.74
N HIS A 605 -39.56 -22.63 13.86
CA HIS A 605 -40.76 -21.83 14.18
C HIS A 605 -40.70 -21.19 15.58
N ASP A 606 -39.86 -21.68 16.48
CA ASP A 606 -39.69 -21.11 17.82
C ASP A 606 -38.82 -19.84 17.82
N THR A 607 -38.06 -19.59 16.73
CA THR A 607 -37.03 -18.53 16.69
C THR A 607 -37.22 -17.54 15.55
N PHE A 608 -37.91 -17.93 14.47
CA PHE A 608 -38.14 -17.08 13.31
C PHE A 608 -39.63 -16.98 12.98
N ASN A 609 -40.04 -15.87 12.37
CA ASN A 609 -41.42 -15.69 11.93
C ASN A 609 -41.82 -16.77 10.90
N ASN A 610 -43.05 -17.28 10.98
CA ASN A 610 -43.58 -18.39 10.18
C ASN A 610 -43.40 -18.20 8.68
N GLY A 611 -43.54 -16.96 8.16
CA GLY A 611 -43.29 -16.68 6.74
C GLY A 611 -41.83 -16.90 6.30
N VAL A 612 -40.87 -16.56 7.16
CA VAL A 612 -39.43 -16.74 6.89
C VAL A 612 -39.03 -18.20 7.00
N VAL A 613 -39.58 -18.91 8.01
CA VAL A 613 -39.36 -20.34 8.19
C VAL A 613 -39.88 -21.11 6.99
N ASN A 614 -41.14 -20.88 6.59
CA ASN A 614 -41.75 -21.59 5.46
C ASN A 614 -41.00 -21.37 4.14
N ALA A 615 -40.57 -20.14 3.86
CA ALA A 615 -39.80 -19.82 2.66
C ALA A 615 -38.42 -20.49 2.65
N LEU A 616 -37.68 -20.45 3.76
CA LEU A 616 -36.36 -21.07 3.85
C LEU A 616 -36.42 -22.60 3.90
N VAL A 617 -37.43 -23.17 4.58
CA VAL A 617 -37.67 -24.62 4.60
C VAL A 617 -38.01 -25.11 3.19
N SER A 618 -38.90 -24.43 2.47
CA SER A 618 -39.21 -24.77 1.07
C SER A 618 -37.97 -24.68 0.17
N TYR A 619 -37.16 -23.62 0.31
CA TYR A 619 -35.91 -23.46 -0.44
C TYR A 619 -34.89 -24.56 -0.10
N PHE A 620 -34.70 -24.90 1.18
CA PHE A 620 -33.78 -25.96 1.60
C PHE A 620 -34.23 -27.34 1.13
N ASP A 621 -35.53 -27.60 1.10
CA ASP A 621 -36.11 -28.85 0.64
C ASP A 621 -35.92 -28.99 -0.89
N GLN A 622 -36.18 -27.91 -1.65
CA GLN A 622 -35.89 -27.85 -3.11
C GLN A 622 -34.41 -28.04 -3.44
N GLN A 623 -33.51 -27.52 -2.61
CA GLN A 623 -32.06 -27.67 -2.77
C GLN A 623 -31.53 -29.00 -2.21
N GLY A 624 -32.40 -29.86 -1.66
CA GLY A 624 -32.01 -31.17 -1.08
C GLY A 624 -31.18 -31.08 0.20
N LEU A 625 -31.19 -29.93 0.89
CA LEU A 625 -30.41 -29.67 2.11
C LEU A 625 -31.11 -30.17 3.38
N ILE A 626 -32.44 -30.21 3.35
CA ILE A 626 -33.27 -30.77 4.42
C ILE A 626 -34.23 -31.80 3.82
N LYS A 627 -34.79 -32.63 4.70
CA LYS A 627 -35.91 -33.51 4.41
C LYS A 627 -37.04 -33.09 5.33
N ASN A 628 -38.09 -32.52 4.75
CA ASN A 628 -39.25 -32.07 5.49
C ASN A 628 -40.31 -33.19 5.53
N THR A 629 -40.61 -33.71 6.72
CA THR A 629 -41.76 -34.61 6.94
C THR A 629 -42.79 -33.92 7.82
N GLN A 630 -44.06 -34.33 7.74
CA GLN A 630 -45.17 -33.74 8.54
C GLN A 630 -44.91 -33.67 10.06
N ALA A 631 -43.91 -34.40 10.58
CA ALA A 631 -43.55 -34.46 11.99
C ALA A 631 -42.15 -33.90 12.34
N SER A 632 -41.24 -33.69 11.38
CA SER A 632 -39.88 -33.21 11.68
C SER A 632 -39.13 -32.67 10.46
N ILE A 633 -38.34 -31.61 10.66
CA ILE A 633 -37.39 -31.12 9.68
C ILE A 633 -36.01 -31.69 10.03
N GLN A 634 -35.39 -32.45 9.12
CA GLN A 634 -34.06 -33.03 9.35
C GLN A 634 -33.07 -32.65 8.25
N LEU A 635 -31.82 -32.36 8.62
CA LEU A 635 -30.74 -32.09 7.67
C LEU A 635 -30.30 -33.35 6.91
N THR A 636 -30.19 -33.25 5.59
CA THR A 636 -29.63 -34.30 4.73
C THR A 636 -28.10 -34.38 4.87
N SER A 637 -27.47 -35.42 4.31
CA SER A 637 -26.01 -35.52 4.22
C SER A 637 -25.39 -34.30 3.50
N MET A 638 -26.05 -33.84 2.43
CA MET A 638 -25.64 -32.67 1.66
C MET A 638 -25.78 -31.38 2.47
N GLY A 639 -26.89 -31.18 3.19
CA GLY A 639 -27.08 -30.03 4.06
C GLY A 639 -26.11 -29.98 5.24
N ARG A 640 -25.75 -31.13 5.83
CA ARG A 640 -24.70 -31.21 6.87
C ARG A 640 -23.32 -30.84 6.34
N LYS A 641 -22.98 -31.28 5.12
CA LYS A 641 -21.73 -30.93 4.46
C LYS A 641 -21.66 -29.43 4.15
N GLN A 642 -22.71 -28.86 3.57
CA GLN A 642 -22.75 -27.43 3.26
C GLN A 642 -22.71 -26.55 4.53
N LEU A 643 -23.36 -26.98 5.61
CA LEU A 643 -23.28 -26.31 6.90
C LEU A 643 -21.85 -26.35 7.48
N ARG A 644 -21.14 -27.49 7.37
CA ARG A 644 -19.73 -27.60 7.80
C ARG A 644 -18.83 -26.67 7.00
N GLN A 645 -18.88 -26.74 5.66
CA GLN A 645 -18.09 -25.89 4.78
C GLN A 645 -18.29 -24.40 5.06
N ARG A 646 -19.54 -23.95 5.26
CA ARG A 646 -19.82 -22.54 5.58
C ARG A 646 -19.34 -22.12 6.97
N VAL A 647 -19.42 -22.99 7.98
CA VAL A 647 -18.93 -22.70 9.34
C VAL A 647 -17.40 -22.62 9.37
N GLU A 648 -16.71 -23.43 8.57
CA GLU A 648 -15.25 -23.47 8.51
C GLU A 648 -14.65 -22.32 7.69
N TYR A 649 -15.29 -21.98 6.57
CA TYR A 649 -14.98 -20.76 5.80
C TYR A 649 -15.18 -19.49 6.65
N GLN A 650 -16.22 -19.45 7.48
CA GLN A 650 -16.51 -18.35 8.40
C GLN A 650 -15.41 -18.14 9.47
N LYS A 651 -14.69 -19.20 9.87
CA LYS A 651 -13.59 -19.10 10.86
C LYS A 651 -12.31 -18.51 10.28
N THR A 652 -12.06 -18.66 8.97
CA THR A 652 -10.72 -18.43 8.39
C THR A 652 -10.70 -17.32 7.35
N ALA A 653 -11.70 -17.26 6.45
CA ALA A 653 -11.73 -16.30 5.35
C ALA A 653 -12.54 -15.04 5.69
N SER A 654 -13.66 -15.17 6.41
CA SER A 654 -14.51 -14.02 6.73
C SER A 654 -13.84 -13.00 7.65
N LYS A 655 -12.92 -13.40 8.54
CA LYS A 655 -12.32 -12.47 9.51
C LYS A 655 -11.42 -11.42 8.83
N ASN A 656 -10.48 -11.85 7.98
CA ASN A 656 -9.58 -10.94 7.27
C ASN A 656 -10.32 -10.07 6.26
N THR A 657 -11.32 -10.62 5.56
CA THR A 657 -12.14 -9.84 4.61
C THR A 657 -13.05 -8.85 5.34
N LEU A 658 -13.62 -9.20 6.50
CA LEU A 658 -14.42 -8.28 7.32
C LEU A 658 -13.55 -7.16 7.90
N GLU A 659 -12.34 -7.48 8.36
CA GLU A 659 -11.36 -6.48 8.82
C GLU A 659 -10.93 -5.55 7.68
N SER A 660 -10.70 -6.10 6.47
CA SER A 660 -10.43 -5.31 5.28
C SER A 660 -11.60 -4.40 4.91
N ILE A 661 -12.84 -4.89 4.97
CA ILE A 661 -14.06 -4.09 4.76
C ILE A 661 -14.18 -2.97 5.80
N HIS A 662 -13.91 -3.28 7.06
CA HIS A 662 -13.91 -2.31 8.15
C HIS A 662 -12.86 -1.22 7.89
N ASN A 663 -11.61 -1.60 7.63
CA ASN A 663 -10.51 -0.68 7.32
C ASN A 663 -10.82 0.18 6.08
N LEU A 664 -11.39 -0.42 5.03
CA LEU A 664 -11.84 0.32 3.85
C LEU A 664 -12.92 1.35 4.18
N SER A 665 -13.84 1.03 5.09
CA SER A 665 -14.90 1.97 5.50
C SER A 665 -14.33 3.20 6.22
N ILE A 666 -13.32 3.01 7.08
CA ILE A 666 -12.69 4.09 7.84
C ILE A 666 -11.47 4.70 7.15
N SER A 667 -11.05 4.21 5.99
CA SER A 667 -9.81 4.64 5.31
C SER A 667 -9.75 6.15 5.02
N ASP A 668 -8.55 6.71 5.12
CA ASP A 668 -8.26 8.13 4.86
C ASP A 668 -8.05 8.41 3.34
N VAL A 669 -8.30 7.42 2.49
CA VAL A 669 -8.15 7.48 1.03
C VAL A 669 -9.45 7.17 0.28
N CYS A 670 -9.64 7.84 -0.85
CA CYS A 670 -10.61 7.52 -1.89
C CYS A 670 -9.96 6.61 -2.94
N TRP A 671 -10.75 5.73 -3.55
CA TRP A 671 -10.30 4.82 -4.60
C TRP A 671 -10.82 5.32 -5.95
N ILE A 672 -9.95 5.95 -6.72
CA ILE A 672 -10.35 6.66 -7.95
C ILE A 672 -9.84 5.91 -9.18
N LYS A 673 -10.73 5.75 -10.15
CA LYS A 673 -10.46 5.01 -11.37
C LYS A 673 -9.42 5.72 -12.25
N VAL A 674 -8.46 4.97 -12.79
CA VAL A 674 -7.54 5.43 -13.84
C VAL A 674 -8.34 5.63 -15.13
N ARG A 675 -8.23 6.83 -15.71
CA ARG A 675 -8.95 7.24 -16.92
C ARG A 675 -8.12 7.04 -18.18
N ASP A 676 -6.84 7.44 -18.13
CA ASP A 676 -5.95 7.47 -19.28
C ASP A 676 -4.49 7.41 -18.81
N ILE A 677 -3.60 6.88 -19.64
CA ILE A 677 -2.18 6.73 -19.35
C ILE A 677 -1.40 7.17 -20.59
N LYS A 678 -0.57 8.21 -20.44
CA LYS A 678 0.22 8.76 -21.55
C LYS A 678 1.70 8.71 -21.25
N THR A 679 2.50 8.43 -22.28
CA THR A 679 3.95 8.55 -22.18
C THR A 679 4.36 9.99 -22.45
N ILE A 680 5.26 10.53 -21.63
CA ILE A 680 5.87 11.86 -21.79
C ILE A 680 7.36 11.72 -22.05
N ASP A 681 7.90 12.66 -22.82
CA ASP A 681 9.33 12.81 -23.04
C ASP A 681 10.11 12.94 -21.73
N SER A 682 11.34 12.43 -21.74
CA SER A 682 12.22 12.44 -20.58
C SER A 682 12.57 13.88 -20.19
N PRO A 683 12.26 14.34 -18.97
CA PRO A 683 12.74 15.64 -18.49
C PRO A 683 14.25 15.60 -18.27
N GLU A 684 14.84 16.75 -17.96
CA GLU A 684 16.26 16.83 -17.60
C GLU A 684 16.55 16.12 -16.27
N TYR A 685 15.65 16.28 -15.29
CA TYR A 685 15.76 15.70 -13.95
C TYR A 685 14.40 15.21 -13.41
N VAL A 686 14.44 14.16 -12.59
CA VAL A 686 13.33 13.61 -11.80
C VAL A 686 13.71 13.57 -10.32
N TYR A 687 12.71 13.56 -9.45
CA TYR A 687 12.91 13.75 -8.01
C TYR A 687 12.25 12.63 -7.19
N ASP A 688 12.80 12.32 -6.03
CA ASP A 688 12.21 11.37 -5.07
C ASP A 688 12.49 11.81 -3.63
N PHE A 689 11.71 11.31 -2.67
CA PHE A 689 11.87 11.58 -1.25
C PHE A 689 11.89 10.28 -0.45
N THR A 690 12.89 10.13 0.40
CA THR A 690 12.92 9.03 1.37
C THR A 690 12.18 9.45 2.64
N VAL A 691 11.15 8.68 2.98
CA VAL A 691 10.26 8.94 4.12
C VAL A 691 10.34 7.79 5.11
N GLU A 692 10.39 8.10 6.40
CA GLU A 692 10.44 7.12 7.49
C GLU A 692 9.17 6.26 7.59
N ASP A 693 9.35 5.02 8.09
CA ASP A 693 8.35 3.99 8.40
C ASP A 693 7.53 3.48 7.20
N ASN A 694 6.72 4.36 6.62
CA ASN A 694 5.68 4.02 5.65
C ASN A 694 6.19 4.00 4.21
N HIS A 695 7.42 4.51 3.99
CA HIS A 695 8.11 4.54 2.69
C HIS A 695 7.26 5.05 1.53
N SER A 696 6.36 5.98 1.84
CA SER A 696 5.44 6.59 0.90
C SER A 696 5.31 8.08 1.13
N PHE A 697 5.01 8.81 0.07
CA PHE A 697 4.61 10.21 0.14
C PHE A 697 3.51 10.47 -0.88
N ILE A 698 2.94 11.67 -0.81
CA ILE A 698 1.86 12.09 -1.69
C ILE A 698 2.43 13.06 -2.72
N ALA A 699 2.22 12.77 -4.00
CA ALA A 699 2.61 13.62 -5.12
C ALA A 699 1.42 13.87 -6.03
N ASP A 700 1.16 15.15 -6.36
CA ASP A 700 -0.03 15.59 -7.11
C ASP A 700 -1.34 15.01 -6.54
N GLY A 701 -1.36 14.79 -5.22
CA GLY A 701 -2.47 14.17 -4.49
C GLY A 701 -2.70 12.70 -4.83
N ILE A 702 -1.67 11.92 -5.15
CA ILE A 702 -1.69 10.45 -5.29
C ILE A 702 -0.57 9.85 -4.43
N VAL A 703 -0.77 8.64 -3.89
CA VAL A 703 0.20 7.95 -3.01
C VAL A 703 1.26 7.16 -3.81
N VAL A 704 2.53 7.26 -3.39
CA VAL A 704 3.78 6.71 -3.99
C VAL A 704 4.53 5.77 -3.03
N HIS A 705 5.28 4.70 -3.41
CA HIS A 705 5.93 3.73 -2.47
C HIS A 705 7.39 3.22 -2.80
N ASN A 706 8.18 2.76 -1.80
CA ASN A 706 9.59 2.23 -1.91
C ASN A 706 9.87 0.87 -1.13
N THR A 707 10.65 -0.12 -1.68
CA THR A 707 10.95 -1.49 -1.06
C THR A 707 12.30 -2.14 -1.52
N THR A 708 12.96 -3.07 -0.77
CA THR A 708 14.21 -3.88 -1.12
C THR A 708 14.23 -5.39 -0.70
N SER A 709 15.20 -6.21 -1.20
CA SER A 709 15.22 -7.70 -1.06
C SER A 709 16.06 -8.29 0.10
N ALA A 710 16.99 -7.55 0.71
CA ALA A 710 17.81 -8.06 1.81
C ALA A 710 16.96 -8.47 3.04
N GLY A 711 15.88 -7.74 3.34
CA GLY A 711 14.93 -8.08 4.40
C GLY A 711 14.17 -9.41 4.19
N LYS A 712 13.88 -9.75 2.93
CA LYS A 712 13.20 -11.01 2.55
C LYS A 712 14.10 -12.22 2.85
N LEU A 713 15.39 -12.14 2.50
CA LEU A 713 16.36 -13.20 2.76
C LEU A 713 16.62 -13.41 4.27
N ALA A 714 16.71 -12.32 5.03
CA ALA A 714 16.85 -12.40 6.49
C ALA A 714 15.65 -13.11 7.13
N THR A 715 14.43 -12.78 6.71
CA THR A 715 13.20 -13.45 7.18
C THR A 715 13.18 -14.95 6.85
N TYR A 716 13.68 -15.35 5.67
CA TYR A 716 13.78 -16.75 5.29
C TYR A 716 14.65 -17.58 6.26
N PHE A 717 15.86 -17.12 6.57
CA PHE A 717 16.75 -17.83 7.50
C PHE A 717 16.26 -17.82 8.94
N LYS A 718 15.59 -16.72 9.38
CA LYS A 718 14.91 -16.65 10.69
C LYS A 718 13.85 -17.75 10.82
N LYS A 719 13.03 -17.97 9.78
CA LYS A 719 12.03 -19.06 9.75
C LYS A 719 12.64 -20.46 9.79
N LYS A 720 13.89 -20.62 9.35
CA LYS A 720 14.64 -21.90 9.42
C LYS A 720 15.34 -22.12 10.77
N GLY A 721 15.11 -21.24 11.75
CA GLY A 721 15.65 -21.37 13.11
C GLY A 721 17.08 -20.85 13.28
N LEU A 722 17.65 -20.18 12.27
CA LEU A 722 18.95 -19.53 12.37
C LEU A 722 18.79 -18.07 12.83
N ARG A 723 19.87 -17.50 13.37
CA ARG A 723 19.94 -16.08 13.74
C ARG A 723 20.61 -15.29 12.61
N PRO A 724 19.85 -14.72 11.66
CA PRO A 724 20.42 -13.85 10.64
C PRO A 724 20.91 -12.53 11.24
N SER A 725 21.74 -11.82 10.51
CA SER A 725 22.15 -10.44 10.75
C SER A 725 22.40 -9.77 9.41
N VAL A 726 22.25 -8.45 9.35
CA VAL A 726 22.38 -7.69 8.11
C VAL A 726 23.47 -6.63 8.25
N VAL A 727 24.32 -6.52 7.24
CA VAL A 727 25.45 -5.59 7.18
C VAL A 727 25.28 -4.68 5.95
N ALA A 728 25.28 -3.36 6.17
CA ALA A 728 25.24 -2.36 5.10
C ALA A 728 26.63 -2.23 4.46
N GLY A 729 26.84 -2.89 3.32
CA GLY A 729 28.04 -2.75 2.48
C GLY A 729 27.93 -1.64 1.44
N ASP A 730 26.75 -1.03 1.28
CA ASP A 730 26.55 0.15 0.45
C ASP A 730 26.84 1.44 1.23
N VAL A 731 28.11 1.86 1.23
CA VAL A 731 28.57 3.11 1.86
C VAL A 731 28.48 4.32 0.94
N HIS A 732 28.28 4.08 -0.37
CA HIS A 732 28.27 5.12 -1.40
C HIS A 732 26.89 5.62 -1.71
N ARG A 733 25.87 4.77 -1.59
CA ARG A 733 24.47 5.14 -1.77
C ARG A 733 23.95 5.76 -0.48
N PRO A 734 23.59 7.04 -0.49
CA PRO A 734 23.09 7.67 0.72
C PRO A 734 21.71 7.11 1.08
N ALA A 735 21.36 7.12 2.37
CA ALA A 735 20.22 6.40 2.94
C ALA A 735 20.24 4.85 2.82
N ALA A 736 21.20 4.21 2.15
CA ALA A 736 21.24 2.74 2.07
C ALA A 736 21.47 2.09 3.45
N TYR A 737 22.32 2.72 4.27
CA TYR A 737 22.49 2.36 5.68
C TYR A 737 21.15 2.43 6.45
N ASP A 738 20.43 3.55 6.36
CA ASP A 738 19.19 3.78 7.11
C ASP A 738 18.03 2.92 6.60
N GLN A 739 17.93 2.74 5.28
CA GLN A 739 16.96 1.85 4.64
C GLN A 739 17.15 0.41 5.12
N LEU A 740 18.40 -0.08 5.12
CA LEU A 740 18.69 -1.44 5.55
C LEU A 740 18.51 -1.62 7.06
N LYS A 741 18.83 -0.58 7.85
CA LYS A 741 18.59 -0.54 9.30
C LYS A 741 17.10 -0.66 9.62
N GLN A 742 16.25 0.15 8.99
CA GLN A 742 14.80 0.14 9.20
C GLN A 742 14.18 -1.20 8.80
N ILE A 743 14.62 -1.78 7.69
CA ILE A 743 14.17 -3.11 7.26
C ILE A 743 14.59 -4.18 8.27
N ALA A 744 15.83 -4.12 8.77
CA ALA A 744 16.32 -5.06 9.77
C ALA A 744 15.54 -4.93 11.10
N GLU A 745 15.18 -3.71 11.51
CA GLU A 745 14.30 -3.47 12.66
C GLU A 745 12.90 -4.08 12.43
N GLN A 746 12.31 -3.87 11.24
CA GLN A 746 11.00 -4.41 10.87
C GLN A 746 10.95 -5.94 10.89
N VAL A 747 12.01 -6.61 10.45
CA VAL A 747 12.09 -8.09 10.48
C VAL A 747 12.67 -8.64 11.80
N GLU A 748 12.97 -7.74 12.75
CA GLU A 748 13.61 -7.99 14.05
C GLU A 748 14.93 -8.79 13.91
N VAL A 749 15.84 -8.27 13.11
CA VAL A 749 17.15 -8.87 12.81
C VAL A 749 18.27 -7.89 13.19
N PRO A 750 19.36 -8.36 13.84
CA PRO A 750 20.51 -7.50 14.15
C PRO A 750 21.13 -6.84 12.92
N PHE A 751 21.43 -5.55 13.03
CA PHE A 751 21.95 -4.72 11.95
C PHE A 751 23.30 -4.08 12.29
N TYR A 752 24.18 -3.95 11.30
CA TYR A 752 25.43 -3.20 11.39
C TYR A 752 25.72 -2.38 10.13
N GLY A 753 26.25 -1.19 10.35
CA GLY A 753 26.99 -0.41 9.38
C GLY A 753 27.64 0.79 10.09
N ASP A 754 28.39 1.60 9.36
CA ASP A 754 29.01 2.80 9.91
C ASP A 754 28.76 3.99 8.97
N LYS A 755 27.98 4.98 9.44
CA LYS A 755 27.68 6.20 8.67
C LYS A 755 28.92 7.06 8.40
N LYS A 756 30.00 6.91 9.19
CA LYS A 756 31.20 7.76 9.12
C LYS A 756 32.30 7.16 8.25
N GLU A 757 32.31 5.85 8.05
CA GLU A 757 33.34 5.15 7.29
C GLU A 757 32.98 5.09 5.80
N LYS A 758 33.86 5.64 4.96
CA LYS A 758 33.66 5.75 3.51
C LYS A 758 34.14 4.52 2.74
N SER A 759 34.87 3.61 3.40
CA SER A 759 35.33 2.37 2.79
C SER A 759 34.34 1.24 3.03
N ALA A 760 33.69 0.76 1.95
CA ALA A 760 32.77 -0.37 2.00
C ALA A 760 33.45 -1.61 2.61
N VAL A 761 34.71 -1.86 2.21
CA VAL A 761 35.53 -2.97 2.67
C VAL A 761 35.68 -2.98 4.19
N LYS A 762 35.96 -1.82 4.81
CA LYS A 762 36.12 -1.71 6.27
C LYS A 762 34.80 -1.91 7.00
N VAL A 763 33.71 -1.33 6.51
CA VAL A 763 32.37 -1.47 7.12
C VAL A 763 31.95 -2.93 7.09
N VAL A 764 32.07 -3.58 5.93
CA VAL A 764 31.67 -4.99 5.80
C VAL A 764 32.56 -5.88 6.66
N LYS A 765 33.89 -5.69 6.64
CA LYS A 765 34.82 -6.49 7.47
C LYS A 765 34.49 -6.38 8.96
N THR A 766 34.28 -5.16 9.45
CA THR A 766 33.95 -4.92 10.86
C THR A 766 32.58 -5.50 11.23
N GLY A 767 31.60 -5.40 10.32
CA GLY A 767 30.26 -5.97 10.51
C GLY A 767 30.27 -7.49 10.56
N VAL A 768 31.02 -8.12 9.66
CA VAL A 768 31.20 -9.59 9.63
C VAL A 768 31.92 -10.04 10.91
N GLU A 769 33.00 -9.36 11.33
CA GLU A 769 33.71 -9.69 12.57
C GLU A 769 32.82 -9.53 13.82
N LYS A 770 32.03 -8.46 13.88
CA LYS A 770 31.09 -8.20 14.99
C LYS A 770 30.05 -9.31 15.13
N PHE A 771 29.49 -9.77 14.02
CA PHE A 771 28.44 -10.77 14.03
C PHE A 771 28.93 -12.22 13.96
N LYS A 772 30.23 -12.45 13.71
CA LYS A 772 30.83 -13.80 13.60
C LYS A 772 30.55 -14.73 14.78
N ARG A 773 30.37 -14.17 15.99
CA ARG A 773 30.08 -14.93 17.22
C ARG A 773 28.59 -14.99 17.57
N SER A 774 27.81 -13.97 17.20
CA SER A 774 26.42 -13.79 17.66
C SER A 774 25.38 -14.18 16.60
N ALA A 775 25.72 -14.16 15.32
CA ALA A 775 24.83 -14.54 14.22
C ALA A 775 25.26 -15.87 13.61
N ASP A 776 24.28 -16.58 13.07
CA ASP A 776 24.51 -17.81 12.30
C ASP A 776 24.58 -17.47 10.80
N VAL A 777 23.79 -16.51 10.31
CA VAL A 777 23.87 -16.04 8.91
C VAL A 777 24.17 -14.55 8.90
N ILE A 778 25.18 -14.13 8.14
CA ILE A 778 25.52 -12.72 7.96
C ILE A 778 25.23 -12.34 6.51
N ILE A 779 24.28 -11.44 6.29
CA ILE A 779 23.85 -10.98 4.96
C ILE A 779 24.47 -9.60 4.74
N VAL A 780 25.32 -9.49 3.74
CA VAL A 780 25.96 -8.24 3.32
C VAL A 780 25.19 -7.68 2.13
N ASP A 781 24.57 -6.52 2.27
CA ASP A 781 23.91 -5.81 1.17
C ASP A 781 24.90 -4.83 0.53
N THR A 782 25.31 -5.08 -0.70
CA THR A 782 26.31 -4.26 -1.41
C THR A 782 25.66 -3.26 -2.36
N SER A 783 26.45 -2.29 -2.84
CA SER A 783 25.95 -1.22 -3.68
C SER A 783 25.43 -1.69 -5.04
N GLY A 784 24.34 -1.08 -5.50
CA GLY A 784 23.74 -1.33 -6.81
C GLY A 784 23.91 -0.15 -7.76
N ARG A 785 24.94 -0.16 -8.63
CA ARG A 785 25.16 0.85 -9.67
C ARG A 785 25.13 0.27 -11.07
N HIS A 786 24.95 1.15 -12.06
CA HIS A 786 24.96 0.80 -13.48
C HIS A 786 26.28 0.15 -13.91
N LYS A 787 26.20 -0.51 -15.06
CA LYS A 787 26.91 -1.74 -15.40
C LYS A 787 28.34 -1.58 -15.97
N LEU A 788 28.99 -0.43 -15.80
CA LEU A 788 30.17 -0.09 -16.61
C LEU A 788 31.22 0.78 -15.90
N GLU A 789 31.19 0.86 -14.56
CA GLU A 789 32.24 1.55 -13.79
C GLU A 789 33.25 0.53 -13.28
N ASP A 790 34.49 0.59 -13.80
CA ASP A 790 35.59 -0.31 -13.39
C ASP A 790 35.89 -0.20 -11.89
N ASP A 791 35.70 0.98 -11.30
CA ASP A 791 35.90 1.26 -9.87
C ASP A 791 34.95 0.44 -8.97
N LEU A 792 33.70 0.22 -9.41
CA LEU A 792 32.71 -0.56 -8.66
C LEU A 792 33.03 -2.06 -8.71
N ILE A 793 33.44 -2.53 -9.88
CA ILE A 793 33.90 -3.92 -10.04
C ILE A 793 35.12 -4.18 -9.15
N GLN A 794 36.03 -3.20 -9.06
CA GLN A 794 37.18 -3.29 -8.18
C GLN A 794 36.79 -3.27 -6.70
N GLU A 795 35.87 -2.39 -6.29
CA GLU A 795 35.38 -2.36 -4.91
C GLU A 795 34.67 -3.67 -4.51
N MET A 796 33.84 -4.25 -5.40
CA MET A 796 33.22 -5.55 -5.14
C MET A 796 34.25 -6.66 -5.00
N LYS A 797 35.32 -6.65 -5.82
CA LYS A 797 36.45 -7.58 -5.68
C LYS A 797 37.15 -7.41 -4.33
N ASP A 798 37.34 -6.18 -3.89
CA ASP A 798 37.99 -5.88 -2.62
C ASP A 798 37.12 -6.34 -1.43
N ILE A 799 35.79 -6.15 -1.48
CA ILE A 799 34.85 -6.68 -0.49
C ILE A 799 34.88 -8.20 -0.49
N PHE A 800 34.87 -8.83 -1.67
CA PHE A 800 34.97 -10.28 -1.83
C PHE A 800 36.24 -10.83 -1.17
N HIS A 801 37.41 -10.24 -1.46
CA HIS A 801 38.69 -10.64 -0.88
C HIS A 801 38.76 -10.43 0.64
N ALA A 802 38.16 -9.35 1.15
CA ALA A 802 38.19 -9.03 2.57
C ALA A 802 37.25 -9.91 3.42
N THR A 803 36.15 -10.36 2.84
CA THR A 803 35.07 -11.03 3.58
C THR A 803 35.00 -12.54 3.32
N ASN A 804 35.60 -13.00 2.21
CA ASN A 804 35.59 -14.38 1.76
C ASN A 804 34.21 -15.05 1.92
N PRO A 805 33.16 -14.51 1.28
CA PRO A 805 31.79 -14.94 1.49
C PRO A 805 31.58 -16.37 1.00
N ASP A 806 30.83 -17.17 1.77
CA ASP A 806 30.47 -18.55 1.41
C ASP A 806 29.51 -18.58 0.20
N GLU A 807 28.62 -17.58 0.12
CA GLU A 807 27.62 -17.46 -0.93
C GLU A 807 27.58 -16.04 -1.49
N LYS A 808 27.48 -15.92 -2.81
CA LYS A 808 27.49 -14.68 -3.58
C LYS A 808 26.28 -14.67 -4.49
N LEU A 809 25.26 -13.92 -4.09
CA LEU A 809 23.96 -13.96 -4.73
C LEU A 809 23.73 -12.69 -5.57
N LEU A 810 23.50 -12.89 -6.86
CA LEU A 810 23.14 -11.82 -7.77
C LEU A 810 21.62 -11.60 -7.75
N VAL A 811 21.19 -10.40 -7.38
CA VAL A 811 19.78 -10.03 -7.36
C VAL A 811 19.40 -9.31 -8.64
N MET A 812 18.42 -9.86 -9.35
CA MET A 812 17.95 -9.35 -10.64
C MET A 812 16.43 -9.20 -10.65
N ASP A 813 15.95 -8.23 -11.41
CA ASP A 813 14.53 -8.08 -11.70
C ASP A 813 14.15 -9.02 -12.86
N ALA A 814 13.07 -9.79 -12.69
CA ALA A 814 12.57 -10.72 -13.70
C ALA A 814 12.13 -10.02 -14.99
N ALA A 815 11.89 -8.70 -14.96
CA ALA A 815 11.56 -7.88 -16.13
C ALA A 815 12.77 -7.53 -17.02
N VAL A 816 14.01 -7.70 -16.53
CA VAL A 816 15.21 -7.39 -17.34
C VAL A 816 15.29 -8.36 -18.51
N GLY A 817 15.07 -7.91 -19.74
CA GLY A 817 15.06 -8.73 -20.95
C GLY A 817 16.45 -9.18 -21.43
N GLN A 818 16.76 -8.99 -22.71
CA GLN A 818 17.99 -9.53 -23.32
C GLN A 818 19.32 -9.04 -22.70
N GLN A 819 19.31 -7.91 -22.01
CA GLN A 819 20.51 -7.37 -21.33
C GLN A 819 20.88 -8.12 -20.04
N ALA A 820 20.00 -8.98 -19.52
CA ALA A 820 20.22 -9.74 -18.29
C ALA A 820 21.49 -10.60 -18.35
N GLY A 821 21.71 -11.31 -19.47
CA GLY A 821 22.86 -12.20 -19.62
C GLY A 821 24.21 -11.48 -19.53
N SER A 822 24.37 -10.36 -20.26
CA SER A 822 25.61 -9.58 -20.17
C SER A 822 25.78 -8.88 -18.81
N GLN A 823 24.70 -8.73 -18.01
CA GLN A 823 24.79 -8.19 -16.64
C GLN A 823 25.33 -9.24 -15.72
N ALA A 824 24.65 -10.38 -15.71
CA ALA A 824 25.05 -11.50 -14.92
C ALA A 824 26.53 -11.87 -15.17
N LYS A 825 26.97 -11.87 -16.44
CA LYS A 825 28.37 -12.13 -16.81
C LYS A 825 29.39 -11.16 -16.19
N ALA A 826 29.15 -9.85 -16.28
CA ALA A 826 30.08 -8.85 -15.76
C ALA A 826 30.27 -8.96 -14.23
N PHE A 827 29.19 -9.27 -13.50
CA PHE A 827 29.27 -9.53 -12.06
C PHE A 827 29.95 -10.88 -11.76
N ASN A 828 29.72 -11.89 -12.59
CA ASN A 828 30.35 -13.20 -12.45
C ASN A 828 31.87 -13.15 -12.65
N ASP A 829 32.32 -12.49 -13.71
CA ASP A 829 33.75 -12.33 -14.01
C ASP A 829 34.48 -11.54 -12.90
N ALA A 830 33.73 -10.77 -12.10
CA ALA A 830 34.27 -9.99 -10.99
C ALA A 830 34.38 -10.79 -9.68
N VAL A 831 33.28 -11.40 -9.23
CA VAL A 831 33.18 -11.98 -7.88
C VAL A 831 32.83 -13.46 -7.86
N ASP A 832 32.67 -14.12 -9.01
CA ASP A 832 32.31 -15.53 -9.14
C ASP A 832 30.98 -15.86 -8.43
N ILE A 833 29.86 -15.52 -9.08
CA ILE A 833 28.51 -15.60 -8.50
C ILE A 833 28.13 -17.06 -8.27
N THR A 834 27.66 -17.37 -7.05
CA THR A 834 27.26 -18.74 -6.68
C THR A 834 25.77 -18.99 -6.90
N GLY A 835 24.95 -17.96 -6.97
CA GLY A 835 23.51 -18.11 -7.20
C GLY A 835 22.81 -16.83 -7.62
N ILE A 836 21.62 -16.97 -8.19
CA ILE A 836 20.80 -15.86 -8.67
C ILE A 836 19.49 -15.78 -7.86
N ILE A 837 19.10 -14.57 -7.46
CA ILE A 837 17.78 -14.27 -6.90
C ILE A 837 16.98 -13.48 -7.93
N LEU A 838 15.81 -13.98 -8.31
CA LEU A 838 14.90 -13.28 -9.21
C LEU A 838 13.79 -12.61 -8.42
N THR A 839 13.63 -11.31 -8.61
CA THR A 839 12.60 -10.51 -7.95
C THR A 839 11.46 -10.21 -8.91
N LYS A 840 10.27 -9.88 -8.36
CA LYS A 840 9.07 -9.48 -9.10
C LYS A 840 8.51 -10.54 -10.07
N LEU A 841 8.56 -11.81 -9.66
CA LEU A 841 7.97 -12.93 -10.40
C LEU A 841 6.46 -13.07 -10.19
N ASP A 842 5.82 -12.04 -9.65
CA ASP A 842 4.37 -11.84 -9.52
C ASP A 842 3.81 -10.83 -10.56
N GLY A 843 4.67 -10.01 -11.17
CA GLY A 843 4.30 -8.95 -12.12
C GLY A 843 4.15 -9.36 -13.60
N THR A 844 4.04 -8.43 -14.54
CA THR A 844 3.83 -8.73 -15.98
C THR A 844 5.11 -9.11 -16.75
N ALA A 845 6.20 -9.46 -16.06
CA ALA A 845 7.47 -9.79 -16.69
C ALA A 845 7.35 -10.98 -17.66
N LYS A 846 8.19 -11.07 -18.69
CA LYS A 846 8.12 -12.19 -19.67
C LYS A 846 9.04 -13.37 -19.31
N GLY A 847 9.83 -13.24 -18.25
CA GLY A 847 10.66 -14.30 -17.68
C GLY A 847 11.90 -14.74 -18.48
N GLY A 848 12.08 -14.32 -19.73
CA GLY A 848 13.24 -14.74 -20.55
C GLY A 848 14.59 -14.17 -20.13
N GLY A 849 14.58 -13.08 -19.34
CA GLY A 849 15.76 -12.53 -18.67
C GLY A 849 16.45 -13.50 -17.73
N ALA A 850 15.65 -14.21 -16.94
CA ALA A 850 16.12 -15.20 -15.98
C ALA A 850 16.89 -16.35 -16.65
N LEU A 851 16.32 -16.88 -17.74
CA LEU A 851 16.96 -17.92 -18.58
C LEU A 851 18.30 -17.44 -19.15
N SER A 852 18.36 -16.16 -19.54
CA SER A 852 19.56 -15.57 -20.13
C SER A 852 20.65 -15.30 -19.08
N ALA A 853 20.27 -14.92 -17.86
CA ALA A 853 21.20 -14.69 -16.75
C ALA A 853 21.79 -16.00 -16.23
N ALA A 854 20.96 -17.00 -15.95
CA ALA A 854 21.39 -18.31 -15.45
C ALA A 854 22.34 -19.02 -16.43
N SER A 855 22.03 -18.97 -17.73
CA SER A 855 22.86 -19.64 -18.75
C SER A 855 24.22 -18.97 -19.00
N GLU A 856 24.37 -17.66 -18.80
CA GLU A 856 25.62 -16.95 -19.10
C GLU A 856 26.62 -17.01 -17.93
N VAL A 857 26.11 -17.16 -16.71
CA VAL A 857 26.89 -17.17 -15.45
C VAL A 857 27.21 -18.58 -14.96
N ASP A 858 26.51 -19.60 -15.49
CA ASP A 858 26.59 -20.99 -14.99
C ASP A 858 26.28 -21.10 -13.48
N ALA A 859 25.46 -20.17 -12.97
CA ALA A 859 24.98 -20.18 -11.59
C ALA A 859 23.47 -20.47 -11.53
N PRO A 860 23.03 -21.35 -10.63
CA PRO A 860 21.61 -21.69 -10.50
C PRO A 860 20.82 -20.53 -9.90
N ILE A 861 19.55 -20.41 -10.31
CA ILE A 861 18.60 -19.56 -9.60
C ILE A 861 18.25 -20.24 -8.29
N VAL A 862 18.38 -19.53 -7.18
CA VAL A 862 18.23 -20.09 -5.83
C VAL A 862 16.90 -19.67 -5.19
N PHE A 863 16.49 -18.42 -5.42
CA PHE A 863 15.24 -17.87 -4.89
C PHE A 863 14.46 -17.05 -5.91
N ILE A 864 13.16 -16.99 -5.68
CA ILE A 864 12.21 -16.15 -6.39
C ILE A 864 11.40 -15.30 -5.41
N GLY A 865 11.30 -14.00 -5.69
CA GLY A 865 10.38 -13.09 -5.01
C GLY A 865 9.01 -13.16 -5.67
N THR A 866 8.01 -13.60 -4.91
CA THR A 866 6.63 -13.84 -5.37
C THR A 866 5.63 -12.78 -4.89
N GLY A 867 6.15 -11.67 -4.36
CA GLY A 867 5.38 -10.55 -3.82
C GLY A 867 6.29 -9.57 -3.08
N GLU A 868 5.71 -8.53 -2.50
CA GLU A 868 6.46 -7.43 -1.86
C GLU A 868 6.67 -7.60 -0.35
N HIS A 869 5.96 -8.50 0.32
CA HIS A 869 6.15 -8.73 1.75
C HIS A 869 7.48 -9.46 2.04
N ALA A 870 7.98 -9.30 3.27
CA ALA A 870 9.16 -10.02 3.76
C ALA A 870 9.02 -11.55 3.67
N THR A 871 7.78 -12.06 3.62
CA THR A 871 7.45 -13.48 3.51
C THR A 871 7.34 -14.02 2.08
N ASP A 872 7.28 -13.13 1.08
CA ASP A 872 6.98 -13.48 -0.31
C ASP A 872 8.27 -13.83 -1.06
N PHE A 873 8.96 -14.84 -0.52
CA PHE A 873 10.28 -15.26 -0.93
C PHE A 873 10.34 -16.80 -0.92
N GLU A 874 10.36 -17.41 -2.11
CA GLU A 874 10.28 -18.85 -2.30
C GLU A 874 11.57 -19.42 -2.90
N ARG A 875 11.89 -20.67 -2.58
CA ARG A 875 12.98 -21.40 -3.22
C ARG A 875 12.65 -21.67 -4.68
N PHE A 876 13.63 -21.49 -5.56
CA PHE A 876 13.49 -21.86 -6.96
C PHE A 876 13.79 -23.35 -7.16
N ASP A 877 12.89 -24.05 -7.86
CA ASP A 877 13.14 -25.38 -8.38
C ASP A 877 12.89 -25.33 -9.91
N PRO A 878 13.94 -25.49 -10.73
CA PRO A 878 13.87 -25.50 -12.19
C PRO A 878 12.88 -26.52 -12.75
N ALA A 879 12.92 -27.75 -12.22
CA ALA A 879 12.06 -28.84 -12.67
C ALA A 879 10.60 -28.54 -12.37
N ARG A 880 10.32 -28.02 -11.17
CA ARG A 880 8.99 -27.58 -10.73
C ARG A 880 8.47 -26.39 -11.52
N PHE A 881 9.35 -25.42 -11.77
CA PHE A 881 9.03 -24.21 -12.51
C PHE A 881 8.64 -24.52 -13.96
N ILE A 882 9.44 -25.36 -14.64
CA ILE A 882 9.12 -25.85 -15.99
C ILE A 882 7.89 -26.76 -15.96
N SER A 883 7.72 -27.62 -14.96
CA SER A 883 6.54 -28.49 -14.84
C SER A 883 5.25 -27.66 -14.70
N ARG A 884 5.27 -26.59 -13.88
CA ARG A 884 4.16 -25.62 -13.77
C ARG A 884 3.92 -24.88 -15.09
N LEU A 885 4.99 -24.43 -15.75
CA LEU A 885 4.93 -23.72 -17.04
C LEU A 885 4.28 -24.59 -18.14
N LEU A 886 4.59 -25.89 -18.14
CA LEU A 886 4.11 -26.87 -19.12
C LEU A 886 2.79 -27.53 -18.69
N GLY A 887 2.29 -27.27 -17.48
CA GLY A 887 1.06 -27.86 -16.95
C GLY A 887 1.15 -29.36 -16.61
N MET A 888 2.35 -29.86 -16.34
CA MET A 888 2.62 -31.23 -15.88
C MET A 888 2.70 -31.24 -14.34
N GLY A 889 1.98 -32.14 -13.67
CA GLY A 889 1.96 -32.23 -12.19
C GLY A 889 3.31 -32.64 -11.57
N ASP A 890 3.52 -32.32 -10.30
CA ASP A 890 4.84 -32.10 -9.67
C ASP A 890 5.39 -33.31 -8.86
N ILE A 891 5.42 -34.51 -9.45
CA ILE A 891 5.69 -35.83 -8.80
C ILE A 891 6.86 -35.85 -7.79
N LYS A 892 7.89 -35.02 -8.00
CA LYS A 892 9.10 -34.93 -7.16
C LYS A 892 8.81 -34.45 -5.73
N THR A 893 7.81 -33.58 -5.55
CA THR A 893 7.40 -33.04 -4.24
C THR A 893 6.80 -34.12 -3.32
N LEU A 894 6.23 -35.20 -3.88
CA LEU A 894 5.80 -36.36 -3.08
C LEU A 894 7.00 -37.18 -2.59
N LEU A 895 8.05 -37.30 -3.40
CA LEU A 895 9.23 -38.10 -3.07
C LEU A 895 10.07 -37.42 -1.99
N GLU A 896 10.30 -36.11 -2.09
CA GLU A 896 11.07 -35.34 -1.10
C GLU A 896 10.38 -35.31 0.27
N LYS A 897 9.05 -35.17 0.29
CA LYS A 897 8.26 -35.28 1.54
C LYS A 897 8.23 -36.70 2.12
N ALA A 898 8.32 -37.72 1.27
CA ALA A 898 8.45 -39.11 1.71
C ALA A 898 9.84 -39.38 2.30
N GLU A 899 10.90 -38.77 1.76
CA GLU A 899 12.26 -38.88 2.30
C GLU A 899 12.48 -38.09 3.60
N GLU A 900 11.92 -36.89 3.72
CA GLU A 900 11.97 -36.08 4.96
C GLU A 900 11.28 -36.78 6.14
N SER A 901 10.17 -37.48 5.89
CA SER A 901 9.46 -38.25 6.93
C SER A 901 10.18 -39.53 7.37
N MET A 902 11.22 -39.97 6.64
CA MET A 902 11.99 -41.17 6.94
C MET A 902 13.27 -40.92 7.75
N LYS A 903 13.78 -39.68 7.83
CA LYS A 903 14.99 -39.32 8.58
C LYS A 903 14.67 -38.91 10.03
N GLY A 904 14.36 -39.89 10.88
CA GLY A 904 14.21 -39.69 12.32
C GLY A 904 14.51 -40.95 13.12
N LYS A 905 15.11 -40.82 14.31
CA LYS A 905 15.39 -41.95 15.23
C LYS A 905 14.13 -42.74 15.62
N ASP A 906 12.95 -42.16 15.43
CA ASP A 906 11.65 -42.82 15.67
C ASP A 906 11.22 -43.75 14.53
N ALA A 907 11.66 -43.53 13.28
CA ALA A 907 11.24 -44.32 12.12
C ALA A 907 11.68 -45.79 12.22
N GLU A 908 12.86 -46.07 12.80
CA GLU A 908 13.35 -47.44 13.00
C GLU A 908 12.55 -48.19 14.10
N LYS A 909 12.08 -47.45 15.11
CA LYS A 909 11.23 -47.97 16.21
C LYS A 909 9.82 -48.28 15.71
N THR A 910 9.25 -47.41 14.88
CA THR A 910 7.95 -47.58 14.21
C THR A 910 8.01 -48.70 13.17
N ALA A 911 9.11 -48.82 12.41
CA ALA A 911 9.32 -49.93 11.48
C ALA A 911 9.40 -51.30 12.19
N ARG A 912 10.13 -51.41 13.31
CA ARG A 912 10.19 -52.64 14.12
C ARG A 912 8.84 -53.01 14.76
N ARG A 913 8.02 -52.02 15.16
CA ARG A 913 6.65 -52.24 15.69
C ARG A 913 5.67 -52.69 14.60
N MET A 914 5.76 -52.11 13.40
CA MET A 914 4.96 -52.58 12.24
C MET A 914 5.28 -54.03 11.86
N MET A 915 6.52 -54.48 12.06
CA MET A 915 6.94 -55.87 11.82
C MET A 915 6.49 -56.85 12.92
N SER A 916 6.12 -56.39 14.12
CA SER A 916 5.76 -57.25 15.27
C SER A 916 4.27 -57.65 15.33
N GLY A 917 3.44 -57.12 14.42
CA GLY A 917 2.03 -57.53 14.25
C GLY A 917 1.04 -57.01 15.31
N LYS A 918 1.49 -56.17 16.25
CA LYS A 918 0.63 -55.47 17.22
C LYS A 918 0.39 -54.03 16.76
N PHE A 919 -0.75 -53.81 16.09
CA PHE A 919 -1.22 -52.47 15.73
C PHE A 919 -2.24 -51.98 16.76
N THR A 920 -1.93 -50.87 17.45
CA THR A 920 -2.71 -50.23 18.53
C THR A 920 -3.29 -48.88 18.07
N LEU A 921 -4.14 -48.21 18.88
CA LEU A 921 -4.58 -46.85 18.56
C LEU A 921 -3.45 -45.83 18.72
N HIS A 922 -2.41 -46.10 19.54
CA HIS A 922 -1.21 -45.27 19.59
C HIS A 922 -0.52 -45.21 18.21
N ASP A 923 -0.35 -46.37 17.57
CA ASP A 923 0.27 -46.43 16.24
C ASP A 923 -0.60 -45.70 15.19
N MET A 924 -1.92 -45.81 15.33
CA MET A 924 -2.85 -45.07 14.46
C MET A 924 -2.81 -43.57 14.73
N TYR A 925 -2.62 -43.14 15.98
CA TYR A 925 -2.49 -41.74 16.38
C TYR A 925 -1.22 -41.11 15.78
N GLU A 926 -0.08 -41.78 15.90
CA GLU A 926 1.19 -41.35 15.28
C GLU A 926 1.05 -41.24 13.75
N GLN A 927 0.40 -42.21 13.11
CA GLN A 927 0.12 -42.15 11.66
C GLN A 927 -0.76 -40.96 11.27
N MET A 928 -1.76 -40.63 12.10
CA MET A 928 -2.62 -39.48 11.86
C MET A 928 -1.91 -38.15 12.11
N ASP A 929 -1.00 -38.10 13.09
CA ASP A 929 -0.22 -36.91 13.41
C ASP A 929 0.76 -36.57 12.27
N MET A 930 1.43 -37.59 11.71
CA MET A 930 2.26 -37.46 10.51
C MET A 930 1.47 -36.91 9.31
N LEU A 931 0.22 -37.35 9.13
CA LEU A 931 -0.66 -36.88 8.04
C LEU A 931 -1.24 -35.49 8.31
N SER A 932 -1.41 -35.10 9.58
CA SER A 932 -2.00 -33.82 9.98
C SER A 932 -0.99 -32.65 9.95
N GLY A 933 0.32 -32.94 10.05
CA GLY A 933 1.41 -31.95 9.91
C GLY A 933 1.72 -31.56 8.46
N MET A 934 1.15 -32.28 7.48
CA MET A 934 1.25 -31.95 6.07
C MET A 934 0.05 -31.08 5.70
N GLY A 935 0.27 -29.87 5.16
CA GLY A 935 -0.79 -28.94 4.74
C GLY A 935 -1.80 -29.53 3.73
N PRO A 936 -2.78 -28.73 3.25
CA PRO A 936 -3.98 -29.23 2.60
C PRO A 936 -3.71 -30.30 1.53
N LEU A 937 -4.41 -31.44 1.64
CA LEU A 937 -4.35 -32.62 0.76
C LEU A 937 -4.53 -32.30 -0.74
N ASN A 938 -4.97 -31.09 -1.08
CA ASN A 938 -4.99 -30.55 -2.45
C ASN A 938 -3.63 -30.61 -3.14
N LYS A 939 -2.54 -30.39 -2.41
CA LYS A 939 -1.20 -30.54 -3.00
C LYS A 939 -0.88 -31.99 -3.35
N ILE A 940 -1.49 -33.00 -2.73
CA ILE A 940 -1.18 -34.43 -2.95
C ILE A 940 -1.97 -35.00 -4.14
N SER A 941 -3.19 -34.51 -4.40
CA SER A 941 -4.01 -34.95 -5.54
C SER A 941 -3.42 -34.50 -6.88
N GLU A 942 -2.72 -33.35 -6.91
CA GLU A 942 -1.97 -32.82 -8.05
C GLU A 942 -0.68 -33.58 -8.35
N LEU A 943 -0.29 -34.51 -7.48
CA LEU A 943 1.00 -35.19 -7.52
C LEU A 943 0.93 -36.70 -7.88
N LEU A 944 -0.27 -37.31 -7.97
CA LEU A 944 -0.43 -38.74 -8.24
C LEU A 944 -0.65 -39.05 -9.74
N PRO A 945 0.22 -39.85 -10.39
CA PRO A 945 0.06 -40.22 -11.79
C PRO A 945 -0.92 -41.38 -12.00
N GLY A 946 -1.67 -41.35 -13.12
CA GLY A 946 -2.36 -42.50 -13.69
C GLY A 946 -3.72 -42.84 -13.08
N GLY A 947 -4.80 -42.52 -13.79
CA GLY A 947 -6.13 -43.18 -13.73
C GLY A 947 -6.95 -43.14 -12.43
N PHE A 948 -6.32 -42.97 -11.27
CA PHE A 948 -6.96 -42.93 -9.96
C PHE A 948 -7.67 -41.60 -9.69
N SER A 949 -7.29 -40.52 -10.38
CA SER A 949 -7.94 -39.21 -10.26
C SER A 949 -9.42 -39.24 -10.69
N LYS A 950 -9.81 -40.15 -11.59
CA LYS A 950 -11.18 -40.21 -12.12
C LYS A 950 -12.18 -40.82 -11.13
N LYS A 951 -11.74 -41.67 -10.19
CA LYS A 951 -12.60 -42.26 -9.16
C LYS A 951 -12.55 -41.53 -7.82
N MET A 952 -11.53 -40.71 -7.59
CA MET A 952 -11.40 -39.89 -6.36
C MET A 952 -11.96 -38.48 -6.51
N LYS A 953 -12.25 -38.02 -7.73
CA LYS A 953 -12.93 -36.73 -7.97
C LYS A 953 -14.33 -36.63 -7.35
N ASP A 954 -14.97 -37.76 -7.04
CA ASP A 954 -16.31 -37.82 -6.42
C ASP A 954 -16.28 -38.00 -4.88
N VAL A 955 -15.11 -37.95 -4.24
CA VAL A 955 -14.99 -38.02 -2.78
C VAL A 955 -14.34 -36.75 -2.26
N ASP A 956 -15.10 -35.93 -1.54
CA ASP A 956 -14.60 -34.69 -0.93
C ASP A 956 -13.36 -34.95 -0.06
N MET A 957 -12.24 -34.38 -0.48
CA MET A 957 -10.96 -34.55 0.23
C MET A 957 -10.85 -33.67 1.48
N ASP A 958 -11.59 -32.56 1.56
CA ASP A 958 -11.73 -31.74 2.78
C ASP A 958 -12.39 -32.53 3.93
N ASP A 959 -13.35 -33.40 3.62
CA ASP A 959 -14.11 -34.22 4.59
C ASP A 959 -13.24 -35.35 5.20
N THR A 960 -12.05 -35.60 4.64
CA THR A 960 -11.08 -36.61 5.12
C THR A 960 -10.16 -36.03 6.19
N GLN A 961 -9.67 -34.80 6.01
CA GLN A 961 -8.77 -34.14 6.98
C GLN A 961 -9.51 -33.81 8.28
N ASP A 962 -10.73 -33.29 8.16
CA ASP A 962 -11.65 -33.01 9.26
C ASP A 962 -11.99 -34.27 10.08
N ARG A 963 -12.10 -35.42 9.40
CA ARG A 963 -12.37 -36.72 10.03
C ARG A 963 -11.15 -37.23 10.80
N LEU A 964 -9.94 -37.05 10.27
CA LEU A 964 -8.70 -37.43 10.94
C LEU A 964 -8.48 -36.58 12.21
N GLN A 965 -8.75 -35.27 12.14
CA GLN A 965 -8.65 -34.40 13.31
C GLN A 965 -9.68 -34.77 14.40
N ARG A 966 -10.92 -35.10 14.03
CA ARG A 966 -11.93 -35.60 14.97
C ARG A 966 -11.51 -36.92 15.62
N PHE A 967 -10.90 -37.83 14.86
CA PHE A 967 -10.39 -39.09 15.40
C PHE A 967 -9.28 -38.87 16.43
N ARG A 968 -8.42 -37.87 16.25
CA ARG A 968 -7.42 -37.48 17.27
C ARG A 968 -8.08 -37.02 18.57
N ILE A 969 -9.01 -36.07 18.49
CA ILE A 969 -9.72 -35.55 19.69
C ILE A 969 -10.46 -36.67 20.44
N ILE A 970 -11.00 -37.65 19.69
CA ILE A 970 -11.61 -38.84 20.29
C ILE A 970 -10.57 -39.70 20.99
N MET A 971 -9.42 -39.95 20.38
CA MET A 971 -8.31 -40.72 20.97
C MET A 971 -7.71 -40.02 22.20
N ASP A 972 -7.60 -38.68 22.19
CA ASP A 972 -7.15 -37.88 23.34
C ASP A 972 -8.07 -38.03 24.56
N SER A 973 -9.33 -38.44 24.35
CA SER A 973 -10.32 -38.70 25.41
C SER A 973 -10.37 -40.17 25.89
N MET A 974 -9.46 -41.01 25.40
CA MET A 974 -9.34 -42.43 25.77
C MET A 974 -8.24 -42.61 26.82
N THR A 975 -8.35 -43.63 27.65
CA THR A 975 -7.27 -43.99 28.60
C THR A 975 -6.17 -44.80 27.90
N GLU A 976 -4.96 -44.88 28.46
CA GLU A 976 -3.88 -45.70 27.89
C GLU A 976 -4.32 -47.16 27.66
N GLU A 977 -5.02 -47.76 28.62
CA GLU A 977 -5.59 -49.11 28.48
C GLU A 977 -6.50 -49.25 27.24
N GLU A 978 -7.25 -48.21 26.91
CA GLU A 978 -8.18 -48.19 25.76
C GLU A 978 -7.45 -47.91 24.44
N MET A 979 -6.34 -47.17 24.49
CA MET A 979 -5.48 -46.89 23.34
C MET A 979 -4.65 -48.13 22.94
N GLU A 980 -4.17 -48.88 23.93
CA GLU A 980 -3.48 -50.15 23.70
C GLU A 980 -4.43 -51.28 23.29
N ASN A 981 -5.62 -51.35 23.90
CA ASN A 981 -6.61 -52.40 23.65
C ASN A 981 -8.00 -51.85 23.27
N PRO A 982 -8.20 -51.42 22.01
CA PRO A 982 -9.44 -50.76 21.57
C PRO A 982 -10.71 -51.64 21.65
N ASN A 983 -10.54 -52.95 21.82
CA ASN A 983 -11.63 -53.92 21.93
C ASN A 983 -12.42 -53.81 23.26
N ILE A 984 -11.85 -53.17 24.30
CA ILE A 984 -12.51 -52.99 25.60
C ILE A 984 -13.51 -51.81 25.59
N VAL A 985 -13.47 -50.97 24.54
CA VAL A 985 -14.27 -49.75 24.40
C VAL A 985 -15.71 -50.10 24.01
N ARG A 986 -16.52 -50.40 25.02
CA ARG A 986 -17.96 -50.74 24.88
C ARG A 986 -18.87 -49.57 25.25
N ALA A 987 -20.19 -49.79 25.30
CA ALA A 987 -21.21 -48.74 25.42
C ALA A 987 -21.01 -47.72 26.56
N ALA A 988 -20.49 -48.12 27.72
CA ALA A 988 -20.18 -47.19 28.82
C ALA A 988 -18.97 -46.29 28.50
N ARG A 989 -17.86 -46.88 28.05
CA ARG A 989 -16.63 -46.16 27.66
C ARG A 989 -16.86 -45.28 26.43
N VAL A 990 -17.64 -45.75 25.44
CA VAL A 990 -18.07 -44.95 24.27
C VAL A 990 -18.80 -43.67 24.69
N ARG A 991 -19.74 -43.76 25.65
CA ARG A 991 -20.45 -42.57 26.16
C ARG A 991 -19.53 -41.60 26.89
N ARG A 992 -18.56 -42.12 27.65
CA ARG A 992 -17.56 -41.31 28.37
C ARG A 992 -16.64 -40.58 27.38
N ILE A 993 -16.06 -41.31 26.43
CA ILE A 993 -15.15 -40.78 25.39
C ILE A 993 -15.89 -39.76 24.52
N ALA A 994 -17.13 -40.06 24.09
CA ALA A 994 -17.95 -39.14 23.30
C ALA A 994 -18.22 -37.82 24.05
N ARG A 995 -18.52 -37.89 25.35
CA ARG A 995 -18.66 -36.70 26.21
C ARG A 995 -17.34 -35.94 26.37
N GLY A 996 -16.23 -36.62 26.61
CA GLY A 996 -14.91 -36.00 26.76
C GLY A 996 -14.43 -35.29 25.50
N ALA A 997 -14.69 -35.88 24.33
CA ALA A 997 -14.31 -35.35 23.03
C ALA A 997 -15.33 -34.36 22.42
N GLY A 998 -16.50 -34.19 23.04
CA GLY A 998 -17.58 -33.34 22.50
C GLY A 998 -18.19 -33.86 21.20
N VAL A 999 -18.21 -35.18 21.00
CA VAL A 999 -18.71 -35.85 19.77
C VAL A 999 -19.88 -36.80 20.05
N ASP A 1000 -20.54 -37.31 19.01
CA ASP A 1000 -21.58 -38.32 19.16
C ASP A 1000 -20.99 -39.73 19.38
N ASN A 1001 -21.75 -40.60 20.07
CA ASN A 1001 -21.40 -42.03 20.21
C ASN A 1001 -21.15 -42.73 18.86
N LYS A 1002 -21.72 -42.21 17.76
CA LYS A 1002 -21.53 -42.71 16.40
C LYS A 1002 -20.12 -42.44 15.88
N ASP A 1003 -19.53 -41.30 16.22
CA ASP A 1003 -18.19 -40.91 15.78
C ASP A 1003 -17.11 -41.78 16.45
N VAL A 1004 -17.27 -42.07 17.75
CA VAL A 1004 -16.41 -43.02 18.47
C VAL A 1004 -16.51 -44.43 17.89
N LYS A 1005 -17.71 -44.88 17.51
CA LYS A 1005 -17.90 -46.17 16.80
C LYS A 1005 -17.26 -46.15 15.41
N GLN A 1006 -17.25 -44.99 14.74
CA GLN A 1006 -16.63 -44.83 13.43
C GLN A 1006 -15.11 -44.89 13.52
N LEU A 1007 -14.49 -44.32 14.56
CA LEU A 1007 -13.07 -44.48 14.87
C LEU A 1007 -12.71 -45.96 15.06
N LEU A 1008 -13.47 -46.68 15.90
CA LEU A 1008 -13.21 -48.10 16.15
C LEU A 1008 -13.40 -48.96 14.89
N LYS A 1009 -14.35 -48.60 14.03
CA LYS A 1009 -14.55 -49.27 12.73
C LYS A 1009 -13.38 -48.99 11.79
N TYR A 1010 -12.89 -47.76 11.76
CA TYR A 1010 -11.73 -47.36 10.96
C TYR A 1010 -10.46 -48.07 11.43
N TYR A 1011 -10.17 -48.06 12.74
CA TYR A 1011 -9.08 -48.81 13.35
C TYR A 1011 -9.12 -50.30 12.98
N ASN A 1012 -10.28 -50.96 13.08
CA ASN A 1012 -10.42 -52.37 12.72
C ASN A 1012 -10.22 -52.64 11.22
N MET A 1013 -10.61 -51.71 10.36
CA MET A 1013 -10.39 -51.79 8.92
C MET A 1013 -8.89 -51.65 8.59
N THR A 1014 -8.22 -50.65 9.16
CA THR A 1014 -6.77 -50.42 9.01
C THR A 1014 -5.96 -51.59 9.55
N LYS A 1015 -6.33 -52.13 10.71
CA LYS A 1015 -5.73 -53.32 11.31
C LYS A 1015 -5.85 -54.56 10.40
N LYS A 1016 -7.00 -54.75 9.74
CA LYS A 1016 -7.20 -55.82 8.75
C LYS A 1016 -6.33 -55.60 7.50
N MET A 1017 -6.25 -54.36 7.01
CA MET A 1017 -5.44 -54.00 5.85
C MET A 1017 -3.94 -54.25 6.12
N MET A 1018 -3.44 -53.85 7.29
CA MET A 1018 -2.04 -54.08 7.69
C MET A 1018 -1.70 -55.56 7.87
N LYS A 1019 -2.62 -56.36 8.45
CA LYS A 1019 -2.47 -57.82 8.49
C LYS A 1019 -2.39 -58.44 7.08
N GLY A 1020 -3.17 -57.93 6.13
CA GLY A 1020 -3.13 -58.35 4.72
C GLY A 1020 -1.82 -57.99 4.02
N PHE A 1021 -1.25 -56.82 4.34
CA PHE A 1021 0.02 -56.34 3.79
C PHE A 1021 1.23 -57.16 4.31
N SER A 1022 1.20 -57.59 5.57
CA SER A 1022 2.26 -58.41 6.18
C SER A 1022 2.31 -59.85 5.66
N SER A 1023 1.17 -60.39 5.20
CA SER A 1023 1.04 -61.79 4.73
C SER A 1023 1.56 -62.03 3.30
N ASN A 1024 1.68 -60.99 2.46
CA ASN A 1024 1.92 -61.16 1.03
C ASN A 1024 3.42 -61.16 0.64
N ARG A 1025 4.03 -62.36 0.67
CA ARG A 1025 5.48 -62.62 0.44
C ARG A 1025 6.04 -62.02 -0.86
N LYS A 1026 5.23 -61.91 -1.91
CA LYS A 1026 5.64 -61.41 -3.24
C LYS A 1026 5.86 -59.89 -3.26
N MET A 1027 5.01 -59.16 -2.53
CA MET A 1027 5.06 -57.69 -2.46
C MET A 1027 6.21 -57.22 -1.56
N ARG A 1028 6.50 -57.95 -0.47
CA ARG A 1028 7.66 -57.68 0.41
C ARG A 1028 8.99 -57.81 -0.33
N LYS A 1029 9.09 -58.75 -1.27
CA LYS A 1029 10.30 -58.99 -2.07
C LYS A 1029 10.54 -57.89 -3.12
N ASN A 1030 9.46 -57.32 -3.68
CA ASN A 1030 9.54 -56.20 -4.63
C ASN A 1030 9.84 -54.86 -3.94
N LEU A 1031 9.27 -54.63 -2.75
CA LEU A 1031 9.54 -53.42 -1.97
C LEU A 1031 11.00 -53.39 -1.45
N MET A 1032 11.52 -54.53 -0.99
CA MET A 1032 12.93 -54.67 -0.58
C MET A 1032 13.90 -54.47 -1.75
N LYS A 1033 13.52 -54.88 -2.98
CA LYS A 1033 14.33 -54.61 -4.18
C LYS A 1033 14.34 -53.13 -4.56
N GLN A 1034 13.24 -52.41 -4.36
CA GLN A 1034 13.17 -50.97 -4.64
C GLN A 1034 13.92 -50.13 -3.58
N LEU A 1035 13.94 -50.57 -2.33
CA LEU A 1035 14.70 -49.93 -1.24
C LEU A 1035 16.22 -50.20 -1.29
N GLN A 1036 16.70 -51.10 -2.16
CA GLN A 1036 18.12 -51.39 -2.34
C GLN A 1036 18.80 -50.57 -3.45
N PHE A 1037 18.06 -49.74 -4.20
CA PHE A 1037 18.65 -48.81 -5.18
C PHE A 1037 19.05 -47.49 -4.51
N GLY A 1038 20.02 -47.60 -3.60
CA GLY A 1038 20.63 -46.49 -2.89
C GLY A 1038 21.99 -46.92 -2.36
N LYS A 1039 22.93 -47.20 -3.28
CA LYS A 1039 24.36 -47.13 -3.04
C LYS A 1039 24.95 -46.17 -4.05
#